data_AF-Q57YT7-F1
#
_entry.id   AF-Q57YT7-F1
#
_cell.length_a   1.000
_cell.length_b   1.000
_cell.length_c   1.000
_cell.angle_alpha   90.00
_cell.angle_beta   90.00
_cell.angle_gamma   90.00
#
_symmetry.space_group_name_H-M   'P 1'
#
loop_
_entity.id
_entity.type
_entity.pdbx_description
1 polymer ?
#
loop_
_entity_poly.entity_id
_entity_poly.type
_entity_poly.pdbx_seq_one_letter_code
_entity_poly.pdbx_strand_id
1 'polypeptide(L)'
;MASYMLLLVAIVWHCCSVLVVDAKEGTTREMFLGGGLWVVNEGCLSVGKDPKSTYRGSRRCILEPKDTSPNIRKEGMKDVHSFRIPSLIEVDGVIIGIADCRYTSSEDFAFIDTVARYSADGGRTWKTEIIFENARVNKDHSRVVDPTVVVKNNTVFVLVGRYNNSKTWWPLMNDGDDWDILMYKGTVQKTVDESGNASATIVWKDPQYLKSLLGTVGKINGRSLIQYLGGVGNGIVTPNGTVVFPVQILNTENYLAAMILYSDDDGKTWEFSKGATPIGTTESSIVWWGERLLLNGRTDRPQSNVDAGYRKVFESSDMGATWVESLGTISRVIGNSPERNQPGSSGSSIKVTFDDVPVMLVTQPKNIHGKWIRDRLQLWLTDGNRVFFVGQISVGDDSSPYSSLLYTKTGELHCLYEQIVDSGVNIYLTHLVDELELIRSTVRLWKAQDRLLAGTCSSDVTDETTCTGIPTAGLVGLLAGPAVGTVWSDAYQCVNASVGGAAVIDDGLQLSGKNDSSVSWPVSEQGQDQRYHFANTHFTLVVTVQLAEITQNETSLVGFVTHDGQTSKYITLSLVKDVCRHGAGQVSGAVEDEQSPGTNGIHQVALTLSAGKVFAHLDGKHLPDMDTIVTGAGKLLNISRFFVGHPGVQDVAAGDGVVVKNVLLYNRQLSGSELRSLYLNNNVIAVSQLSPEGRSPSLLKDIAEGIGNEMNENCASLKLVVISDGGVRVHRLLYLLMGLGLLQLLSA
;
A
#
# COMPACT_ATOMS: atom_id res chain seq x y z
N MET A 1 22.38 -38.32 19.12
CA MET A 1 21.12 -37.56 18.90
C MET A 1 21.12 -36.19 19.56
N ALA A 2 21.52 -36.04 20.84
CA ALA A 2 21.52 -34.73 21.53
C ALA A 2 22.36 -33.62 20.83
N SER A 3 23.50 -33.97 20.22
CA SER A 3 24.35 -33.00 19.51
C SER A 3 23.74 -32.50 18.18
N TYR A 4 22.89 -33.31 17.52
CA TYR A 4 22.18 -32.89 16.29
C TYR A 4 20.97 -31.99 16.60
N MET A 5 20.32 -32.17 17.75
CA MET A 5 19.22 -31.29 18.18
C MET A 5 19.70 -29.88 18.55
N LEU A 6 20.87 -29.75 19.18
CA LEU A 6 21.45 -28.44 19.52
C LEU A 6 21.85 -27.63 18.27
N LEU A 7 22.32 -28.29 17.20
CA LEU A 7 22.66 -27.61 15.95
C LEU A 7 21.41 -27.10 15.22
N LEU A 8 20.31 -27.88 15.23
CA LEU A 8 19.02 -27.46 14.63
C LEU A 8 18.38 -26.30 15.40
N VAL A 9 18.46 -26.28 16.73
CA VAL A 9 17.96 -25.14 17.52
C VAL A 9 18.81 -23.89 17.27
N ALA A 10 20.13 -24.00 17.11
CA ALA A 10 20.98 -22.87 16.78
C ALA A 10 20.73 -22.31 15.36
N ILE A 11 20.48 -23.17 14.37
CA ILE A 11 20.18 -22.77 12.99
C ILE A 11 18.77 -22.13 12.91
N VAL A 12 17.79 -22.66 13.65
CA VAL A 12 16.45 -22.05 13.71
C VAL A 12 16.47 -20.71 14.46
N TRP A 13 17.37 -20.53 15.45
CA TRP A 13 17.51 -19.25 16.12
C TRP A 13 18.22 -18.19 15.27
N HIS A 14 19.17 -18.58 14.40
CA HIS A 14 19.85 -17.66 13.47
C HIS A 14 19.05 -17.33 12.21
N CYS A 15 18.03 -18.12 11.83
CA CYS A 15 17.17 -17.79 10.69
C CYS A 15 15.91 -16.99 11.08
N CYS A 16 15.56 -16.93 12.37
CA CYS A 16 14.42 -16.14 12.87
C CYS A 16 14.81 -14.82 13.52
N SER A 17 16.07 -14.38 13.39
CA SER A 17 16.37 -12.94 13.46
C SER A 17 15.85 -12.30 12.18
N VAL A 18 14.52 -12.19 12.09
CA VAL A 18 13.89 -11.07 11.41
C VAL A 18 14.62 -9.87 11.97
N LEU A 19 15.32 -9.13 11.10
CA LEU A 19 15.87 -7.83 11.41
C LEU A 19 14.70 -7.00 11.96
N VAL A 20 14.54 -7.00 13.28
CA VAL A 20 13.89 -5.93 13.98
C VAL A 20 14.85 -4.79 13.73
N VAL A 21 14.54 -3.99 12.72
CA VAL A 21 15.23 -2.73 12.49
C VAL A 21 14.87 -1.91 13.72
N ASP A 22 15.73 -1.99 14.74
CA ASP A 22 15.68 -1.08 15.87
C ASP A 22 15.68 0.34 15.31
N ALA A 23 14.92 1.21 15.97
CA ALA A 23 14.79 2.59 15.56
C ALA A 23 16.19 3.21 15.37
N LYS A 24 16.45 3.68 14.15
CA LYS A 24 17.74 4.27 13.78
C LYS A 24 17.99 5.53 14.60
N GLU A 25 19.27 5.83 14.85
CA GLU A 25 19.75 6.85 15.81
C GLU A 25 19.18 8.27 15.59
N GLY A 26 18.64 8.60 14.41
CA GLY A 26 18.08 9.91 14.09
C GLY A 26 16.60 10.11 14.43
N THR A 27 15.84 9.03 14.69
CA THR A 27 14.39 9.11 14.91
C THR A 27 14.05 9.43 16.36
N THR A 28 13.66 10.67 16.65
CA THR A 28 13.20 11.07 18.00
C THR A 28 11.72 10.79 18.18
N ARG A 29 11.34 10.21 19.32
CA ARG A 29 9.94 9.96 19.72
C ARG A 29 9.66 10.65 21.04
N GLU A 30 8.58 11.43 21.10
CA GLU A 30 8.12 12.06 22.33
C GLU A 30 6.65 11.76 22.59
N MET A 31 6.31 11.64 23.87
CA MET A 31 4.91 11.56 24.28
C MET A 31 4.25 12.91 24.01
N PHE A 32 3.29 12.94 23.11
CA PHE A 32 2.58 14.15 22.71
C PHE A 32 1.38 14.42 23.62
N LEU A 33 0.57 13.39 23.87
CA LEU A 33 -0.56 13.40 24.81
C LEU A 33 -0.61 12.03 25.52
N GLY A 34 -0.40 11.99 26.84
CA GLY A 34 -0.41 10.74 27.62
C GLY A 34 -1.49 10.73 28.71
N GLY A 35 -2.17 9.61 28.91
CA GLY A 35 -3.15 9.43 29.98
C GLY A 35 -2.52 9.42 31.38
N GLY A 36 -3.30 9.81 32.40
CA GLY A 36 -2.96 9.62 33.82
C GLY A 36 -2.43 10.83 34.61
N LEU A 37 -2.18 11.99 34.00
CA LEU A 37 -1.64 13.15 34.71
C LEU A 37 -2.02 14.49 34.02
N TRP A 38 -3.31 14.79 33.83
CA TRP A 38 -3.77 16.11 33.33
C TRP A 38 -4.83 16.72 34.24
N VAL A 39 -4.74 18.02 34.52
CA VAL A 39 -5.75 18.81 35.22
C VAL A 39 -6.35 19.83 34.25
N VAL A 40 -7.67 19.99 34.31
CA VAL A 40 -8.39 21.09 33.67
C VAL A 40 -8.54 22.23 34.70
N ASN A 41 -8.22 23.47 34.33
CA ASN A 41 -8.34 24.62 35.24
C ASN A 41 -9.77 24.81 35.82
N GLU A 42 -9.87 25.17 37.11
CA GLU A 42 -11.14 25.42 37.81
C GLU A 42 -11.91 26.58 37.14
N GLY A 43 -13.23 26.41 36.96
CA GLY A 43 -14.12 27.39 36.30
C GLY A 43 -14.52 27.03 34.87
N CYS A 44 -13.95 25.96 34.32
CA CYS A 44 -14.39 25.31 33.07
C CYS A 44 -15.62 24.42 33.26
N LEU A 45 -15.74 23.79 34.43
CA LEU A 45 -16.71 22.71 34.68
C LEU A 45 -18.06 23.19 35.22
N SER A 46 -18.17 24.47 35.57
CA SER A 46 -19.44 25.05 36.02
C SER A 46 -20.30 25.38 34.80
N VAL A 47 -21.00 24.38 34.28
CA VAL A 47 -22.20 24.64 33.49
C VAL A 47 -23.24 25.20 34.45
N GLY A 48 -23.40 26.53 34.45
CA GLY A 48 -24.45 27.20 35.17
C GLY A 48 -25.81 26.60 34.79
N LYS A 49 -26.54 26.11 35.79
CA LYS A 49 -28.00 25.92 35.71
C LYS A 49 -28.64 27.29 35.58
N ASP A 50 -28.69 27.86 34.37
CA ASP A 50 -29.61 28.95 34.08
C ASP A 50 -30.35 28.66 32.76
N PRO A 51 -31.63 28.25 32.82
CA PRO A 51 -32.42 27.94 31.63
C PRO A 51 -32.78 29.15 30.76
N LYS A 52 -32.31 30.38 31.07
CA LYS A 52 -32.56 31.59 30.26
C LYS A 52 -31.33 32.20 29.59
N SER A 53 -30.13 31.63 29.74
CA SER A 53 -28.94 32.09 29.02
C SER A 53 -28.71 31.28 27.73
N THR A 54 -28.90 31.91 26.56
CA THR A 54 -28.45 31.37 25.27
C THR A 54 -26.97 31.64 24.98
N TYR A 55 -26.22 32.19 25.93
CA TYR A 55 -24.82 32.57 25.74
C TYR A 55 -23.89 31.76 26.64
N ARG A 56 -23.32 30.68 26.10
CA ARG A 56 -22.07 30.08 26.60
C ARG A 56 -20.95 30.53 25.68
N GLY A 57 -20.27 31.64 26.01
CA GLY A 57 -18.91 31.80 25.48
C GLY A 57 -18.13 30.56 25.91
N SER A 58 -17.55 29.81 24.97
CA SER A 58 -16.71 28.67 25.29
C SER A 58 -15.55 29.17 26.15
N ARG A 59 -15.62 28.96 27.46
CA ARG A 59 -14.46 29.13 28.31
C ARG A 59 -13.49 28.03 27.89
N ARG A 60 -12.52 28.36 27.05
CA ARG A 60 -11.55 27.37 26.59
C ARG A 60 -10.73 26.88 27.77
N CYS A 61 -10.71 25.57 27.91
CA CYS A 61 -10.06 24.89 29.01
C CYS A 61 -8.63 24.58 28.64
N ILE A 62 -7.70 25.20 29.37
CA ILE A 62 -6.30 24.83 29.30
C ILE A 62 -6.15 23.50 30.05
N LEU A 63 -5.55 22.52 29.37
CA LEU A 63 -5.16 21.24 29.94
C LEU A 63 -3.69 21.35 30.32
N GLU A 64 -3.38 21.16 31.61
CA GLU A 64 -2.01 21.17 32.11
C GLU A 64 -1.61 19.78 32.62
N PRO A 65 -0.36 19.33 32.38
CA PRO A 65 0.15 18.15 33.04
C PRO A 65 0.07 18.34 34.56
N LYS A 66 -0.45 17.37 35.28
CA LYS A 66 -0.61 17.41 36.73
C LYS A 66 0.76 17.40 37.39
N ASP A 67 1.01 18.39 38.24
CA ASP A 67 2.18 18.45 39.11
C ASP A 67 2.14 17.25 40.09
N THR A 68 3.23 16.49 40.18
CA THR A 68 3.36 15.34 41.10
C THR A 68 3.46 15.75 42.57
N SER A 69 3.40 17.04 42.89
CA SER A 69 3.36 17.54 44.26
C SER A 69 2.08 17.07 45.00
N PRO A 70 2.19 16.33 46.12
CA PRO A 70 1.09 15.51 46.67
C PRO A 70 -0.11 16.25 47.30
N ASN A 71 -0.23 17.57 47.17
CA ASN A 71 -1.19 18.37 47.96
C ASN A 71 -2.29 19.12 47.19
N ILE A 72 -2.56 18.80 45.92
CA ILE A 72 -3.68 19.43 45.18
C ILE A 72 -4.78 18.39 44.92
N ARG A 73 -5.66 18.20 45.91
CA ARG A 73 -6.99 17.61 45.71
C ARG A 73 -8.01 18.75 45.62
N LYS A 74 -8.30 19.21 44.41
CA LYS A 74 -9.41 20.12 44.13
C LYS A 74 -10.54 19.36 43.42
N GLU A 75 -11.74 19.48 43.97
CA GLU A 75 -12.95 18.83 43.45
C GLU A 75 -13.42 19.51 42.16
N GLY A 76 -13.29 18.79 41.04
CA GLY A 76 -13.78 19.24 39.73
C GLY A 76 -13.07 18.51 38.58
N MET A 77 -13.48 17.26 38.31
CA MET A 77 -13.09 16.37 37.19
C MET A 77 -11.58 16.11 36.90
N LYS A 78 -11.10 15.05 37.58
CA LYS A 78 -10.29 13.86 37.22
C LYS A 78 -9.43 13.75 35.93
N ASP A 79 -8.42 12.89 36.08
CA ASP A 79 -7.42 12.44 35.10
C ASP A 79 -8.04 11.98 33.76
N VAL A 80 -7.47 12.40 32.62
CA VAL A 80 -7.81 11.85 31.28
C VAL A 80 -7.34 10.41 31.19
N HIS A 81 -8.23 9.52 30.73
CA HIS A 81 -7.93 8.09 30.59
C HIS A 81 -7.18 7.78 29.29
N SER A 82 -7.64 8.32 28.16
CA SER A 82 -7.06 8.04 26.83
C SER A 82 -7.14 9.22 25.88
N PHE A 83 -6.19 9.32 24.96
CA PHE A 83 -6.23 10.18 23.78
C PHE A 83 -6.21 9.32 22.52
N ARG A 84 -7.08 9.62 21.55
CA ARG A 84 -7.27 8.80 20.34
C ARG A 84 -7.55 9.66 19.11
N ILE A 85 -7.59 9.05 17.94
CA ILE A 85 -7.96 9.68 16.66
C ILE A 85 -7.06 10.88 16.33
N PRO A 86 -5.73 10.70 16.23
CA PRO A 86 -4.80 11.78 15.94
C PRO A 86 -5.00 12.34 14.52
N SER A 87 -4.92 13.67 14.41
CA SER A 87 -4.73 14.40 13.16
C SER A 87 -3.62 15.43 13.36
N LEU A 88 -2.66 15.49 12.44
CA LEU A 88 -1.51 16.39 12.50
C LEU A 88 -1.48 17.27 11.26
N ILE A 89 -1.49 18.58 11.46
CA ILE A 89 -1.54 19.59 10.39
C ILE A 89 -0.55 20.72 10.65
N GLU A 90 -0.22 21.47 9.59
CA GLU A 90 0.56 22.72 9.67
C GLU A 90 -0.26 23.90 9.14
N VAL A 91 -0.24 25.02 9.86
CA VAL A 91 -0.80 26.30 9.40
C VAL A 91 0.24 27.39 9.61
N ASP A 92 0.83 27.88 8.52
CA ASP A 92 1.84 28.96 8.55
C ASP A 92 3.01 28.70 9.54
N GLY A 93 3.56 27.49 9.52
CA GLY A 93 4.61 27.06 10.45
C GLY A 93 4.13 26.85 11.89
N VAL A 94 2.82 26.82 12.16
CA VAL A 94 2.24 26.33 13.42
C VAL A 94 1.86 24.87 13.24
N ILE A 95 2.47 23.97 14.00
CA ILE A 95 2.13 22.54 14.00
C ILE A 95 0.99 22.33 15.00
N ILE A 96 -0.08 21.65 14.57
CA ILE A 96 -1.29 21.44 15.38
C ILE A 96 -1.64 19.95 15.33
N GLY A 97 -1.61 19.31 16.49
CA GLY A 97 -2.21 17.99 16.71
C GLY A 97 -3.62 18.14 17.27
N ILE A 98 -4.60 17.43 16.68
CA ILE A 98 -5.98 17.34 17.14
C ILE A 98 -6.30 15.88 17.46
N ALA A 99 -7.03 15.63 18.55
CA ALA A 99 -7.37 14.29 18.99
C ALA A 99 -8.68 14.26 19.81
N ASP A 100 -9.24 13.06 19.95
CA ASP A 100 -10.20 12.74 21.01
C ASP A 100 -9.50 12.79 22.38
N CYS A 101 -10.16 13.39 23.35
CA CYS A 101 -9.81 13.36 24.77
C CYS A 101 -10.87 12.56 25.52
N ARG A 102 -10.59 11.30 25.85
CA ARG A 102 -11.53 10.35 26.44
C ARG A 102 -11.30 10.22 27.95
N TYR A 103 -12.32 10.53 28.74
CA TYR A 103 -12.17 10.67 30.19
C TYR A 103 -12.43 9.37 30.98
N THR A 104 -13.31 8.49 30.48
CA THR A 104 -13.80 7.32 31.25
C THR A 104 -13.23 5.99 30.79
N SER A 105 -13.00 5.81 29.49
CA SER A 105 -12.40 4.62 28.89
C SER A 105 -11.86 4.96 27.49
N SER A 106 -11.18 3.99 26.84
CA SER A 106 -10.73 4.09 25.45
C SER A 106 -11.82 3.77 24.42
N GLU A 107 -13.06 3.49 24.87
CA GLU A 107 -14.19 3.07 24.02
C GLU A 107 -14.79 4.24 23.22
N ASP A 108 -15.46 3.93 22.11
CA ASP A 108 -15.99 4.94 21.16
C ASP A 108 -17.23 5.67 21.67
N PHE A 109 -17.88 5.14 22.72
CA PHE A 109 -19.06 5.73 23.37
C PHE A 109 -18.76 6.29 24.76
N ALA A 110 -17.49 6.49 25.09
CA ALA A 110 -17.06 7.13 26.34
C ALA A 110 -17.50 8.60 26.42
N PHE A 111 -17.15 9.26 27.53
CA PHE A 111 -17.26 10.71 27.66
C PHE A 111 -16.05 11.36 26.98
N ILE A 112 -16.27 12.10 25.89
CA ILE A 112 -15.19 12.53 24.97
C ILE A 112 -15.32 13.99 24.57
N ASP A 113 -14.21 14.72 24.63
CA ASP A 113 -14.05 16.05 24.03
C ASP A 113 -13.02 16.02 22.90
N THR A 114 -12.91 17.11 22.15
CA THR A 114 -11.84 17.30 21.16
C THR A 114 -10.77 18.23 21.73
N VAL A 115 -9.53 17.74 21.79
CA VAL A 115 -8.35 18.49 22.24
C VAL A 115 -7.51 18.93 21.05
N ALA A 116 -6.88 20.10 21.16
CA ALA A 116 -5.78 20.51 20.30
C ALA A 116 -4.52 20.77 21.13
N ARG A 117 -3.38 20.36 20.60
CA ARG A 117 -2.05 20.71 21.10
C ARG A 117 -1.24 21.28 19.95
N TYR A 118 -0.72 22.49 20.11
CA TYR A 118 -0.07 23.21 19.02
C TYR A 118 1.17 23.99 19.44
N SER A 119 2.11 24.12 18.49
CA SER A 119 3.40 24.77 18.66
C SER A 119 3.65 25.74 17.51
N ALA A 120 4.13 26.94 17.84
CA ALA A 120 4.50 27.98 16.88
C ALA A 120 6.02 28.12 16.68
N ASP A 121 6.82 27.32 17.39
CA ASP A 121 8.28 27.43 17.52
C ASP A 121 9.01 26.13 17.13
N GLY A 122 8.40 25.32 16.26
CA GLY A 122 8.99 24.07 15.74
C GLY A 122 8.96 22.92 16.74
N GLY A 123 7.97 22.90 17.64
CA GLY A 123 7.77 21.83 18.62
C GLY A 123 8.51 22.02 19.95
N ARG A 124 9.14 23.18 20.19
CA ARG A 124 9.87 23.43 21.45
C ARG A 124 8.93 23.72 22.61
N THR A 125 7.89 24.51 22.37
CA THR A 125 6.83 24.77 23.33
C THR A 125 5.48 24.43 22.73
N TRP A 126 4.59 23.90 23.58
CA TRP A 126 3.27 23.44 23.18
C TRP A 126 2.21 24.04 24.09
N LYS A 127 1.14 24.53 23.48
CA LYS A 127 -0.09 24.90 24.18
C LYS A 127 -1.14 23.82 23.94
N THR A 128 -1.83 23.40 25.01
CA THR A 128 -2.91 22.41 24.94
C THR A 128 -4.22 22.99 25.43
N GLU A 129 -5.28 22.82 24.64
CA GLU A 129 -6.62 23.28 24.99
C GLU A 129 -7.69 22.29 24.52
N ILE A 130 -8.75 22.14 25.31
CA ILE A 130 -10.00 21.55 24.81
C ILE A 130 -10.61 22.57 23.85
N ILE A 131 -10.72 22.20 22.58
CA ILE A 131 -11.27 23.06 21.52
C ILE A 131 -12.77 22.88 21.36
N PHE A 132 -13.27 21.63 21.47
CA PHE A 132 -14.70 21.34 21.37
C PHE A 132 -15.15 20.48 22.56
N GLU A 133 -16.02 21.05 23.37
CA GLU A 133 -16.67 20.35 24.47
C GLU A 133 -17.91 19.61 23.99
N ASN A 134 -18.13 18.41 24.51
CA ASN A 134 -19.40 17.73 24.35
C ASN A 134 -20.52 18.43 25.13
N ALA A 135 -21.74 17.98 24.89
CA ALA A 135 -22.94 18.62 25.41
C ALA A 135 -23.12 18.52 26.94
N ARG A 136 -22.36 17.63 27.60
CA ARG A 136 -22.49 17.31 29.03
C ARG A 136 -23.90 16.82 29.42
N VAL A 137 -24.62 16.17 28.50
CA VAL A 137 -25.99 15.65 28.73
C VAL A 137 -25.94 14.39 29.58
N ASN A 138 -25.20 13.38 29.11
CA ASN A 138 -24.82 12.21 29.87
C ASN A 138 -23.37 12.33 30.36
N LYS A 139 -23.13 12.14 31.66
CA LYS A 139 -21.81 12.27 32.30
C LYS A 139 -20.77 11.21 31.88
N ASP A 140 -21.22 10.09 31.31
CA ASP A 140 -20.35 8.96 30.95
C ASP A 140 -20.29 8.72 29.43
N HIS A 141 -21.22 9.30 28.66
CA HIS A 141 -21.42 8.97 27.24
C HIS A 141 -21.63 10.18 26.29
N SER A 142 -21.71 11.40 26.81
CA SER A 142 -21.70 12.58 25.93
C SER A 142 -20.37 12.67 25.22
N ARG A 143 -20.37 12.92 23.92
CA ARG A 143 -19.13 12.89 23.15
C ARG A 143 -19.16 13.75 21.89
N VAL A 144 -17.99 14.30 21.56
CA VAL A 144 -17.64 14.80 20.23
C VAL A 144 -16.43 14.00 19.77
N VAL A 145 -16.53 13.32 18.62
CA VAL A 145 -15.60 12.24 18.24
C VAL A 145 -15.19 12.32 16.79
N ASP A 146 -14.15 11.56 16.46
CA ASP A 146 -13.65 11.31 15.12
C ASP A 146 -13.27 12.58 14.34
N PRO A 147 -12.45 13.50 14.93
CA PRO A 147 -11.97 14.67 14.21
C PRO A 147 -11.31 14.29 12.89
N THR A 148 -11.88 14.82 11.82
CA THR A 148 -11.25 14.84 10.49
C THR A 148 -10.96 16.29 10.15
N VAL A 149 -9.75 16.58 9.66
CA VAL A 149 -9.22 17.95 9.63
C VAL A 149 -8.76 18.32 8.21
N VAL A 150 -9.04 19.56 7.79
CA VAL A 150 -8.50 20.15 6.55
C VAL A 150 -7.99 21.55 6.81
N VAL A 151 -6.85 21.91 6.21
CA VAL A 151 -6.30 23.25 6.23
C VAL A 151 -6.46 23.92 4.87
N LYS A 152 -6.98 25.15 4.85
CA LYS A 152 -6.94 26.04 3.68
C LYS A 152 -6.48 27.42 4.14
N ASN A 153 -5.35 27.90 3.62
CA ASN A 153 -4.73 29.16 4.05
C ASN A 153 -4.49 29.16 5.57
N ASN A 154 -4.99 30.17 6.29
CA ASN A 154 -4.94 30.25 7.76
C ASN A 154 -6.18 29.63 8.46
N THR A 155 -7.04 28.95 7.70
CA THR A 155 -8.26 28.34 8.21
C THR A 155 -8.07 26.84 8.44
N VAL A 156 -8.51 26.36 9.60
CA VAL A 156 -8.66 24.95 9.93
C VAL A 156 -10.15 24.59 9.93
N PHE A 157 -10.53 23.58 9.17
CA PHE A 157 -11.85 22.97 9.17
C PHE A 157 -11.78 21.66 9.95
N VAL A 158 -12.67 21.44 10.92
CA VAL A 158 -12.73 20.20 11.69
C VAL A 158 -14.15 19.66 11.69
N LEU A 159 -14.33 18.49 11.10
CA LEU A 159 -15.57 17.73 11.10
C LEU A 159 -15.54 16.74 12.27
N VAL A 160 -16.57 16.76 13.12
CA VAL A 160 -16.71 15.84 14.28
C VAL A 160 -18.14 15.33 14.39
N GLY A 161 -18.29 14.06 14.77
CA GLY A 161 -19.57 13.50 15.17
C GLY A 161 -19.91 13.88 16.60
N ARG A 162 -21.19 14.00 16.92
CA ARG A 162 -21.67 14.28 18.27
C ARG A 162 -22.77 13.31 18.67
N TYR A 163 -22.69 12.82 19.91
CA TYR A 163 -23.70 11.97 20.53
C TYR A 163 -23.88 12.39 21.99
N ASN A 164 -25.10 12.32 22.52
CA ASN A 164 -25.39 12.85 23.85
C ASN A 164 -25.70 11.76 24.88
N ASN A 165 -26.30 10.63 24.48
CA ASN A 165 -26.87 9.64 25.40
C ASN A 165 -26.54 8.18 25.06
N SER A 166 -26.29 7.88 23.80
CA SER A 166 -26.14 6.53 23.28
C SER A 166 -24.91 5.83 23.87
N LYS A 167 -25.06 4.54 24.21
CA LYS A 167 -24.08 3.74 24.97
C LYS A 167 -23.49 2.59 24.16
N THR A 168 -23.49 2.74 22.84
CA THR A 168 -23.18 1.69 21.88
C THR A 168 -22.41 2.30 20.72
N TRP A 169 -21.84 1.46 19.86
CA TRP A 169 -21.15 1.89 18.65
C TRP A 169 -22.17 2.45 17.65
N TRP A 170 -21.80 3.51 16.95
CA TRP A 170 -22.70 4.21 16.05
C TRP A 170 -23.29 3.34 14.92
N PRO A 171 -22.60 2.31 14.37
CA PRO A 171 -23.20 1.45 13.34
C PRO A 171 -24.30 0.52 13.88
N LEU A 172 -24.45 0.41 15.21
CA LEU A 172 -25.54 -0.33 15.86
C LEU A 172 -26.74 0.58 16.22
N MET A 173 -26.69 1.87 15.87
CA MET A 173 -27.76 2.84 16.09
C MET A 173 -28.56 3.02 14.80
N ASN A 174 -29.73 2.38 14.73
CA ASN A 174 -30.46 2.24 13.47
C ASN A 174 -31.32 3.46 13.09
N ASP A 175 -31.42 4.48 13.94
CA ASP A 175 -32.28 5.66 13.71
C ASP A 175 -31.49 6.98 13.54
N GLY A 176 -30.29 7.08 14.12
CA GLY A 176 -29.52 8.33 14.10
C GLY A 176 -30.13 9.44 14.95
N ASP A 177 -31.00 9.11 15.90
CA ASP A 177 -31.72 10.10 16.71
C ASP A 177 -30.79 10.88 17.64
N ASP A 178 -29.87 10.18 18.31
CA ASP A 178 -28.88 10.78 19.23
C ASP A 178 -27.65 11.37 18.50
N TRP A 179 -27.52 11.13 17.20
CA TRP A 179 -26.39 11.56 16.38
C TRP A 179 -26.58 12.98 15.85
N ASP A 180 -25.50 13.74 15.82
CA ASP A 180 -25.36 15.00 15.10
C ASP A 180 -23.94 15.09 14.50
N ILE A 181 -23.72 16.03 13.60
CA ILE A 181 -22.44 16.21 12.92
C ILE A 181 -22.14 17.70 12.78
N LEU A 182 -20.99 18.10 13.31
CA LEU A 182 -20.62 19.49 13.50
C LEU A 182 -19.39 19.82 12.67
N MET A 183 -19.44 20.94 11.96
CA MET A 183 -18.31 21.50 11.22
C MET A 183 -17.83 22.77 11.92
N TYR A 184 -16.63 22.71 12.48
CA TYR A 184 -15.96 23.84 13.10
C TYR A 184 -15.00 24.50 12.14
N LYS A 185 -14.94 25.83 12.19
CA LYS A 185 -14.00 26.66 11.42
C LYS A 185 -13.16 27.50 12.37
N GLY A 186 -11.86 27.24 12.39
CA GLY A 186 -10.86 27.93 13.19
C GLY A 186 -9.95 28.80 12.33
N THR A 187 -9.58 29.99 12.81
CA THR A 187 -8.56 30.84 12.16
C THR A 187 -7.31 30.84 13.02
N VAL A 188 -6.17 30.40 12.47
CA VAL A 188 -4.88 30.41 13.17
C VAL A 188 -4.24 31.78 13.01
N GLN A 189 -3.77 32.33 14.12
CA GLN A 189 -3.03 33.58 14.20
C GLN A 189 -1.70 33.31 14.87
N LYS A 190 -0.62 33.42 14.09
CA LYS A 190 0.76 33.33 14.58
C LYS A 190 1.27 34.75 14.86
N THR A 191 1.87 34.93 16.03
CA THR A 191 2.47 36.20 16.46
C THR A 191 3.90 35.95 16.93
N VAL A 192 4.82 36.85 16.58
CA VAL A 192 6.20 36.84 17.07
C VAL A 192 6.42 38.10 17.88
N ASP A 193 6.89 37.95 19.11
CA ASP A 193 7.21 39.10 19.97
C ASP A 193 8.54 39.78 19.58
N GLU A 194 8.86 40.90 20.21
CA GLU A 194 10.12 41.64 19.96
C GLU A 194 11.38 40.83 20.30
N SER A 195 11.25 39.80 21.15
CA SER A 195 12.34 38.88 21.51
C SER A 195 12.51 37.72 20.52
N GLY A 196 11.64 37.63 19.51
CA GLY A 196 11.65 36.56 18.51
C GLY A 196 10.90 35.29 18.94
N ASN A 197 10.20 35.30 20.08
CA ASN A 197 9.41 34.15 20.52
C ASN A 197 8.11 34.09 19.72
N ALA A 198 7.90 32.98 19.04
CA ALA A 198 6.67 32.72 18.31
C ALA A 198 5.61 32.11 19.23
N SER A 199 4.38 32.60 19.11
CA SER A 199 3.19 32.05 19.74
C SER A 199 2.06 31.95 18.72
N ALA A 200 1.06 31.12 19.00
CA ALA A 200 -0.12 31.00 18.16
C ALA A 200 -1.40 31.00 18.99
N THR A 201 -2.47 31.49 18.39
CA THR A 201 -3.83 31.31 18.88
C THR A 201 -4.72 30.84 17.75
N ILE A 202 -5.77 30.09 18.08
CA ILE A 202 -6.78 29.66 17.11
C ILE A 202 -8.07 30.36 17.49
N VAL A 203 -8.81 30.97 16.57
CA VAL A 203 -10.11 31.59 16.84
C VAL A 203 -11.20 30.77 16.16
N TRP A 204 -11.97 30.04 16.96
CA TRP A 204 -13.07 29.20 16.48
C TRP A 204 -14.37 29.99 16.34
N LYS A 205 -15.09 29.76 15.24
CA LYS A 205 -16.49 30.17 15.07
C LYS A 205 -17.43 29.15 15.69
N ASP A 206 -18.69 29.55 15.89
CA ASP A 206 -19.76 28.60 16.19
C ASP A 206 -19.84 27.51 15.11
N PRO A 207 -20.15 26.25 15.50
CA PRO A 207 -20.20 25.15 14.55
C PRO A 207 -21.39 25.28 13.61
N GLN A 208 -21.20 24.82 12.37
CA GLN A 208 -22.31 24.52 11.48
C GLN A 208 -22.82 23.11 11.78
N TYR A 209 -24.14 22.98 11.85
CA TYR A 209 -24.81 21.69 12.02
C TYR A 209 -25.12 21.12 10.65
N LEU A 210 -24.49 20.00 10.30
CA LEU A 210 -24.58 19.41 8.95
C LEU A 210 -25.48 18.17 8.89
N LYS A 211 -26.22 17.85 9.97
CA LYS A 211 -27.16 16.71 10.01
C LYS A 211 -28.23 16.81 8.92
N SER A 212 -28.77 18.00 8.67
CA SER A 212 -29.81 18.24 7.66
C SER A 212 -29.36 17.92 6.23
N LEU A 213 -28.04 17.96 5.97
CA LEU A 213 -27.48 17.66 4.66
C LEU A 213 -27.77 16.23 4.20
N LEU A 214 -27.96 15.29 5.14
CA LEU A 214 -28.31 13.91 4.85
C LEU A 214 -29.59 13.80 4.00
N GLY A 215 -30.56 14.69 4.20
CA GLY A 215 -31.79 14.75 3.43
C GLY A 215 -31.60 15.13 1.96
N THR A 216 -30.43 15.66 1.58
CA THR A 216 -30.12 16.11 0.21
C THR A 216 -29.48 15.01 -0.65
N VAL A 217 -28.94 13.96 -0.03
CA VAL A 217 -28.18 12.90 -0.72
C VAL A 217 -29.09 12.02 -1.59
N GLY A 218 -30.35 11.85 -1.17
CA GLY A 218 -31.25 10.87 -1.78
C GLY A 218 -30.87 9.44 -1.43
N LYS A 219 -30.96 8.52 -2.39
CA LYS A 219 -30.62 7.10 -2.21
C LYS A 219 -29.30 6.78 -2.90
N ILE A 220 -28.40 6.13 -2.17
CA ILE A 220 -27.15 5.59 -2.71
C ILE A 220 -27.30 4.08 -2.87
N ASN A 221 -27.12 3.57 -4.08
CA ASN A 221 -27.31 2.14 -4.41
C ASN A 221 -28.67 1.59 -3.90
N GLY A 222 -29.74 2.37 -4.08
CA GLY A 222 -31.10 2.03 -3.69
C GLY A 222 -31.43 2.21 -2.19
N ARG A 223 -30.46 2.61 -1.36
CA ARG A 223 -30.59 2.70 0.10
C ARG A 223 -30.52 4.15 0.57
N SER A 224 -31.31 4.48 1.57
CA SER A 224 -31.20 5.78 2.25
C SER A 224 -30.06 5.75 3.27
N LEU A 225 -29.48 6.90 3.56
CA LEU A 225 -28.47 7.06 4.61
C LEU A 225 -29.13 7.43 5.94
N ILE A 226 -28.55 6.97 7.05
CA ILE A 226 -29.02 7.24 8.43
C ILE A 226 -28.07 8.19 9.16
N GLN A 227 -26.77 7.92 9.08
CA GLN A 227 -25.73 8.67 9.79
C GLN A 227 -24.46 8.72 8.96
N TYR A 228 -23.58 9.67 9.28
CA TYR A 228 -22.23 9.71 8.75
C TYR A 228 -21.25 10.33 9.75
N LEU A 229 -19.98 9.96 9.64
CA LEU A 229 -18.87 10.53 10.39
C LEU A 229 -17.73 10.91 9.44
N GLY A 230 -16.77 11.69 9.94
CA GLY A 230 -15.54 11.93 9.22
C GLY A 230 -14.73 10.65 8.99
N GLY A 231 -13.84 10.66 8.00
CA GLY A 231 -12.96 9.55 7.67
C GLY A 231 -11.84 9.30 8.68
N VAL A 232 -11.66 10.17 9.68
CA VAL A 232 -10.56 10.21 10.64
C VAL A 232 -9.25 10.67 10.00
N GLY A 233 -8.50 11.55 10.69
CA GLY A 233 -7.22 12.07 10.19
C GLY A 233 -7.40 13.33 9.34
N ASN A 234 -6.98 13.30 8.07
CA ASN A 234 -6.95 14.46 7.19
C ASN A 234 -7.85 14.33 5.95
N GLY A 235 -8.47 15.44 5.56
CA GLY A 235 -8.96 15.65 4.19
C GLY A 235 -7.93 16.41 3.35
N ILE A 236 -8.38 17.05 2.28
CA ILE A 236 -7.52 17.82 1.36
C ILE A 236 -8.17 19.10 0.85
N VAL A 237 -7.34 19.94 0.24
CA VAL A 237 -7.79 21.00 -0.67
C VAL A 237 -7.31 20.65 -2.07
N THR A 238 -8.23 20.60 -3.03
CA THR A 238 -7.92 20.34 -4.44
C THR A 238 -7.25 21.55 -5.11
N PRO A 239 -6.61 21.41 -6.28
CA PRO A 239 -5.95 22.53 -6.97
C PRO A 239 -6.87 23.72 -7.30
N ASN A 240 -8.16 23.48 -7.55
CA ASN A 240 -9.17 24.53 -7.77
C ASN A 240 -9.70 25.16 -6.45
N GLY A 241 -9.20 24.73 -5.29
CA GLY A 241 -9.52 25.30 -3.99
C GLY A 241 -10.70 24.66 -3.27
N THR A 242 -11.28 23.57 -3.77
CA THR A 242 -12.35 22.83 -3.09
C THR A 242 -11.82 22.17 -1.81
N VAL A 243 -12.50 22.38 -0.68
CA VAL A 243 -12.22 21.68 0.58
C VAL A 243 -12.93 20.33 0.54
N VAL A 244 -12.23 19.23 0.74
CA VAL A 244 -12.77 17.87 0.61
C VAL A 244 -12.45 17.03 1.85
N PHE A 245 -13.50 16.43 2.43
CA PHE A 245 -13.43 15.48 3.52
C PHE A 245 -13.80 14.08 3.03
N PRO A 246 -13.00 13.04 3.34
CA PRO A 246 -13.51 11.69 3.31
C PRO A 246 -14.51 11.51 4.45
N VAL A 247 -15.61 10.81 4.20
CA VAL A 247 -16.63 10.51 5.21
C VAL A 247 -17.04 9.04 5.13
N GLN A 248 -17.36 8.46 6.29
CA GLN A 248 -17.94 7.12 6.40
C GLN A 248 -19.46 7.26 6.60
N ILE A 249 -20.24 6.50 5.84
CA ILE A 249 -21.70 6.57 5.82
C ILE A 249 -22.32 5.24 6.29
N LEU A 250 -23.43 5.34 7.01
CA LEU A 250 -24.27 4.19 7.40
C LEU A 250 -25.61 4.29 6.67
N ASN A 251 -26.03 3.21 6.03
CA ASN A 251 -27.32 3.15 5.35
C ASN A 251 -28.38 2.37 6.13
N THR A 252 -29.63 2.40 5.63
CA THR A 252 -30.80 1.75 6.25
C THR A 252 -30.71 0.22 6.41
N GLU A 253 -29.72 -0.43 5.82
CA GLU A 253 -29.43 -1.86 5.99
C GLU A 253 -28.21 -2.10 6.91
N ASN A 254 -27.74 -1.06 7.61
CA ASN A 254 -26.55 -1.06 8.47
C ASN A 254 -25.24 -1.40 7.77
N TYR A 255 -25.18 -1.20 6.45
CA TYR A 255 -23.94 -1.32 5.71
C TYR A 255 -23.17 0.00 5.70
N LEU A 256 -21.85 -0.12 5.88
CA LEU A 256 -20.91 0.99 5.84
C LEU A 256 -20.26 1.12 4.47
N ALA A 257 -20.09 2.35 4.01
CA ALA A 257 -19.30 2.72 2.83
C ALA A 257 -18.65 4.08 3.03
N ALA A 258 -17.78 4.50 2.10
CA ALA A 258 -17.17 5.82 2.12
C ALA A 258 -17.74 6.72 1.02
N MET A 259 -17.81 8.02 1.31
CA MET A 259 -18.18 9.09 0.38
C MET A 259 -17.21 10.26 0.59
N ILE A 260 -17.45 11.36 -0.13
CA ILE A 260 -16.84 12.65 0.21
C ILE A 260 -17.91 13.69 0.56
N LEU A 261 -17.52 14.61 1.44
CA LEU A 261 -18.20 15.85 1.75
C LEU A 261 -17.29 16.99 1.30
N TYR A 262 -17.78 17.93 0.51
CA TYR A 262 -16.95 19.00 -0.05
C TYR A 262 -17.60 20.36 -0.04
N SER A 263 -16.78 21.40 -0.14
CA SER A 263 -17.20 22.80 -0.19
C SER A 263 -16.32 23.61 -1.16
N ASP A 264 -16.98 24.26 -2.12
CA ASP A 264 -16.35 25.14 -3.12
C ASP A 264 -16.36 26.63 -2.71
N ASP A 265 -16.94 26.97 -1.55
CA ASP A 265 -17.20 28.35 -1.13
C ASP A 265 -16.59 28.73 0.23
N ASP A 266 -15.46 28.09 0.56
CA ASP A 266 -14.72 28.23 1.82
C ASP A 266 -15.50 27.78 3.06
N GLY A 267 -16.31 26.73 2.90
CA GLY A 267 -17.09 26.10 3.97
C GLY A 267 -18.31 26.91 4.38
N LYS A 268 -18.94 27.67 3.48
CA LYS A 268 -20.24 28.30 3.75
C LYS A 268 -21.38 27.32 3.47
N THR A 269 -21.25 26.55 2.40
CA THR A 269 -22.15 25.44 2.05
C THR A 269 -21.35 24.16 1.82
N TRP A 270 -22.02 23.03 1.99
CA TRP A 270 -21.42 21.71 1.88
C TRP A 270 -22.30 20.80 1.04
N GLU A 271 -21.68 19.93 0.25
CA GLU A 271 -22.35 18.95 -0.59
C GLU A 271 -21.72 17.56 -0.44
N PHE A 272 -22.54 16.52 -0.56
CA PHE A 272 -22.06 15.15 -0.70
C PHE A 272 -21.73 14.84 -2.17
N SER A 273 -20.78 13.91 -2.37
CA SER A 273 -20.66 13.22 -3.65
C SER A 273 -21.95 12.50 -4.04
N LYS A 274 -22.16 12.30 -5.35
CA LYS A 274 -23.36 11.62 -5.87
C LYS A 274 -23.29 10.09 -5.76
N GLY A 275 -22.11 9.54 -5.47
CA GLY A 275 -21.88 8.12 -5.28
C GLY A 275 -21.08 7.82 -4.01
N ALA A 276 -20.97 6.54 -3.71
CA ALA A 276 -20.18 5.99 -2.62
C ALA A 276 -19.29 4.85 -3.13
N THR A 277 -18.25 4.53 -2.36
CA THR A 277 -17.46 3.32 -2.59
C THR A 277 -18.33 2.06 -2.42
N PRO A 278 -17.87 0.89 -2.87
CA PRO A 278 -18.44 -0.39 -2.45
C PRO A 278 -18.52 -0.52 -0.92
N ILE A 279 -19.50 -1.31 -0.46
CA ILE A 279 -19.73 -1.62 0.96
C ILE A 279 -18.47 -2.26 1.57
N GLY A 280 -18.20 -1.91 2.83
CA GLY A 280 -17.09 -2.44 3.62
C GLY A 280 -15.90 -1.50 3.74
N THR A 281 -16.02 -0.27 3.25
CA THR A 281 -14.99 0.78 3.34
C THR A 281 -15.40 1.81 4.40
N THR A 282 -14.54 2.08 5.39
CA THR A 282 -14.84 2.96 6.54
C THR A 282 -13.83 4.09 6.67
N GLU A 283 -13.16 4.24 7.81
CA GLU A 283 -12.19 5.29 8.12
C GLU A 283 -11.15 5.41 7.01
N SER A 284 -11.22 6.51 6.26
CA SER A 284 -10.48 6.70 5.02
C SER A 284 -9.69 7.99 5.05
N SER A 285 -8.47 7.94 4.53
CA SER A 285 -7.72 9.13 4.12
C SER A 285 -7.92 9.40 2.63
N ILE A 286 -7.70 10.64 2.20
CA ILE A 286 -7.86 11.05 0.80
C ILE A 286 -6.68 11.89 0.33
N VAL A 287 -6.29 11.74 -0.93
CA VAL A 287 -5.25 12.56 -1.57
C VAL A 287 -5.66 12.95 -3.00
N TRP A 288 -5.17 14.09 -3.48
CA TRP A 288 -5.29 14.48 -4.89
C TRP A 288 -4.11 13.95 -5.70
N TRP A 289 -4.35 13.03 -6.62
CA TRP A 289 -3.31 12.28 -7.32
C TRP A 289 -3.61 12.14 -8.81
N GLY A 290 -2.86 12.80 -9.67
CA GLY A 290 -3.05 12.71 -11.13
C GLY A 290 -4.42 13.20 -11.60
N GLU A 291 -4.84 14.40 -11.15
CA GLU A 291 -6.14 15.01 -11.47
C GLU A 291 -7.39 14.23 -11.02
N ARG A 292 -7.23 13.39 -10.01
CA ARG A 292 -8.32 12.59 -9.43
C ARG A 292 -8.15 12.46 -7.92
N LEU A 293 -9.24 12.10 -7.25
CA LEU A 293 -9.24 11.73 -5.85
C LEU A 293 -8.79 10.28 -5.70
N LEU A 294 -7.86 10.02 -4.80
CA LEU A 294 -7.56 8.67 -4.30
C LEU A 294 -8.00 8.57 -2.84
N LEU A 295 -8.99 7.72 -2.58
CA LEU A 295 -9.52 7.42 -1.26
C LEU A 295 -8.90 6.11 -0.78
N ASN A 296 -8.06 6.20 0.24
CA ASN A 296 -7.46 5.05 0.90
C ASN A 296 -8.35 4.65 2.07
N GLY A 297 -9.21 3.64 1.92
CA GLY A 297 -10.26 3.29 2.89
C GLY A 297 -10.09 1.98 3.69
N ARG A 298 -10.23 2.10 5.02
CA ARG A 298 -10.11 0.97 5.96
C ARG A 298 -11.15 -0.06 5.56
N THR A 299 -10.77 -1.34 5.58
CA THR A 299 -11.72 -2.44 5.43
C THR A 299 -11.87 -3.17 6.74
N ASP A 300 -13.11 -3.29 7.20
CA ASP A 300 -13.45 -4.19 8.28
C ASP A 300 -14.17 -5.40 7.74
N ARG A 301 -14.34 -6.42 8.58
CA ARG A 301 -15.20 -7.57 8.29
C ARG A 301 -16.53 -7.38 9.03
N PRO A 302 -17.60 -6.84 8.42
CA PRO A 302 -18.85 -6.60 9.11
C PRO A 302 -19.91 -7.61 8.63
N GLN A 303 -20.25 -8.58 9.49
CA GLN A 303 -21.50 -9.37 9.49
C GLN A 303 -21.82 -10.27 8.26
N SER A 304 -21.28 -9.97 7.09
CA SER A 304 -21.27 -10.78 5.88
C SER A 304 -19.82 -11.15 5.58
N ASN A 305 -19.58 -12.28 4.93
CA ASN A 305 -18.25 -12.70 4.47
C ASN A 305 -17.74 -11.81 3.32
N VAL A 306 -17.75 -10.49 3.49
CA VAL A 306 -17.26 -9.54 2.51
C VAL A 306 -15.75 -9.59 2.40
N ASP A 307 -15.31 -9.29 1.17
CA ASP A 307 -13.96 -9.12 0.69
C ASP A 307 -13.20 -8.07 1.52
N ALA A 308 -12.59 -8.50 2.62
CA ALA A 308 -11.87 -7.69 3.61
C ALA A 308 -10.51 -8.32 3.94
N GLY A 309 -9.70 -7.63 4.75
CA GLY A 309 -8.42 -8.15 5.24
C GLY A 309 -7.18 -7.53 4.60
N TYR A 310 -7.36 -6.45 3.86
CA TYR A 310 -6.30 -5.66 3.26
C TYR A 310 -6.83 -4.26 2.96
N ARG A 311 -5.93 -3.31 2.78
CA ARG A 311 -6.29 -1.91 2.46
C ARG A 311 -6.90 -1.83 1.06
N LYS A 312 -8.03 -1.13 0.90
CA LYS A 312 -8.63 -0.83 -0.41
C LYS A 312 -8.42 0.64 -0.76
N VAL A 313 -8.03 0.89 -2.01
CA VAL A 313 -7.83 2.23 -2.54
C VAL A 313 -8.74 2.43 -3.73
N PHE A 314 -9.53 3.50 -3.71
CA PHE A 314 -10.48 3.84 -4.76
C PHE A 314 -10.12 5.16 -5.41
N GLU A 315 -10.42 5.28 -6.70
CA GLU A 315 -10.14 6.45 -7.52
C GLU A 315 -11.43 7.06 -8.03
N SER A 316 -11.50 8.40 -8.08
CA SER A 316 -12.61 9.13 -8.69
C SER A 316 -12.10 10.37 -9.42
N SER A 317 -12.46 10.48 -10.69
CA SER A 317 -12.17 11.65 -11.54
C SER A 317 -13.37 12.60 -11.67
N ASP A 318 -14.47 12.33 -10.95
CA ASP A 318 -15.76 13.01 -11.06
C ASP A 318 -16.31 13.44 -9.68
N MET A 319 -15.40 13.80 -8.76
CA MET A 319 -15.71 14.24 -7.39
C MET A 319 -16.62 13.27 -6.62
N GLY A 320 -16.31 11.98 -6.75
CA GLY A 320 -16.94 10.88 -6.02
C GLY A 320 -18.30 10.44 -6.56
N ALA A 321 -18.70 10.87 -7.77
CA ALA A 321 -19.90 10.34 -8.40
C ALA A 321 -19.73 8.87 -8.79
N THR A 322 -18.55 8.49 -9.28
CA THR A 322 -18.15 7.10 -9.50
C THR A 322 -16.81 6.80 -8.82
N TRP A 323 -16.68 5.56 -8.35
CA TRP A 323 -15.46 5.05 -7.69
C TRP A 323 -15.02 3.76 -8.36
N VAL A 324 -13.75 3.71 -8.77
CA VAL A 324 -13.11 2.51 -9.30
C VAL A 324 -12.02 2.07 -8.35
N GLU A 325 -11.93 0.78 -8.03
CA GLU A 325 -10.83 0.29 -7.19
C GLU A 325 -9.51 0.36 -7.97
N SER A 326 -8.46 0.90 -7.33
CA SER A 326 -7.11 1.06 -7.87
C SER A 326 -6.33 -0.26 -7.89
N LEU A 327 -6.91 -1.28 -8.52
CA LEU A 327 -6.36 -2.65 -8.56
C LEU A 327 -5.04 -2.73 -9.32
N GLY A 328 -4.78 -1.81 -10.24
CA GLY A 328 -3.55 -1.75 -11.02
C GLY A 328 -2.33 -1.21 -10.28
N THR A 329 -2.49 -0.73 -9.04
CA THR A 329 -1.43 -0.03 -8.31
C THR A 329 -1.33 -0.47 -6.84
N ILE A 330 -1.82 0.32 -5.89
CA ILE A 330 -1.64 0.15 -4.44
C ILE A 330 -2.81 -0.55 -3.75
N SER A 331 -3.98 -0.68 -4.38
CA SER A 331 -5.11 -1.37 -3.74
C SER A 331 -4.77 -2.82 -3.47
N ARG A 332 -5.15 -3.30 -2.28
CA ARG A 332 -4.91 -4.67 -1.79
C ARG A 332 -3.42 -5.03 -1.61
N VAL A 333 -2.49 -4.09 -1.72
CA VAL A 333 -1.06 -4.37 -1.48
C VAL A 333 -0.82 -4.69 0.00
N ILE A 334 -1.22 -3.80 0.91
CA ILE A 334 -0.95 -3.93 2.35
C ILE A 334 -2.05 -4.78 3.00
N GLY A 335 -1.66 -5.90 3.62
CA GLY A 335 -2.59 -6.80 4.30
C GLY A 335 -2.87 -6.36 5.74
N ASN A 336 -4.09 -6.58 6.24
CA ASN A 336 -4.49 -6.20 7.60
C ASN A 336 -4.02 -7.20 8.68
N SER A 337 -3.62 -8.41 8.28
CA SER A 337 -3.13 -9.47 9.16
C SER A 337 -2.34 -10.51 8.35
N PRO A 338 -1.59 -11.42 9.01
CA PRO A 338 -0.81 -12.46 8.33
C PRO A 338 -1.62 -13.27 7.30
N GLU A 339 -2.86 -13.63 7.63
CA GLU A 339 -3.77 -14.37 6.75
C GLU A 339 -4.66 -13.48 5.87
N ARG A 340 -4.49 -12.15 5.93
CA ARG A 340 -5.25 -11.16 5.15
C ARG A 340 -6.77 -11.35 5.26
N ASN A 341 -7.27 -11.61 6.48
CA ASN A 341 -8.67 -11.94 6.74
C ASN A 341 -9.26 -11.28 8.02
N GLN A 342 -8.47 -10.45 8.70
CA GLN A 342 -8.83 -9.76 9.94
C GLN A 342 -9.11 -8.25 9.71
N PRO A 343 -9.70 -7.56 10.71
CA PRO A 343 -10.00 -6.13 10.60
C PRO A 343 -8.78 -5.26 10.35
N GLY A 344 -8.98 -4.17 9.60
CA GLY A 344 -7.96 -3.18 9.35
C GLY A 344 -7.88 -2.12 10.46
N SER A 345 -7.15 -1.06 10.13
CA SER A 345 -7.08 0.15 10.94
C SER A 345 -7.14 1.37 10.03
N SER A 346 -7.38 2.55 10.60
CA SER A 346 -7.14 3.79 9.87
C SER A 346 -5.64 3.93 9.54
N GLY A 347 -5.35 4.56 8.41
CA GLY A 347 -4.00 4.77 7.93
C GLY A 347 -3.92 6.13 7.23
N SER A 348 -2.91 6.92 7.60
CA SER A 348 -2.67 8.22 7.00
C SER A 348 -2.14 8.06 5.60
N SER A 349 -2.60 8.91 4.68
CA SER A 349 -2.01 9.04 3.35
C SER A 349 -1.78 10.50 3.05
N ILE A 350 -0.55 10.86 2.66
CA ILE A 350 -0.22 12.21 2.21
C ILE A 350 0.52 12.16 0.88
N LYS A 351 0.33 13.18 0.05
CA LYS A 351 1.11 13.40 -1.17
C LYS A 351 2.26 14.36 -0.86
N VAL A 352 3.47 13.98 -1.27
CA VAL A 352 4.68 14.80 -1.17
C VAL A 352 5.40 14.79 -2.53
N THR A 353 6.21 15.79 -2.83
CA THR A 353 7.03 15.82 -4.05
C THR A 353 8.50 15.93 -3.67
N PHE A 354 9.32 14.98 -4.13
CA PHE A 354 10.77 14.98 -3.93
C PHE A 354 11.47 14.95 -5.28
N ASP A 355 12.42 15.86 -5.51
CA ASP A 355 13.15 15.97 -6.77
C ASP A 355 12.21 15.94 -8.00
N ASP A 356 11.12 16.71 -7.97
CA ASP A 356 10.05 16.78 -8.98
C ASP A 356 9.24 15.49 -9.19
N VAL A 357 9.44 14.47 -8.36
CA VAL A 357 8.68 13.21 -8.42
C VAL A 357 7.58 13.25 -7.36
N PRO A 358 6.29 13.27 -7.75
CA PRO A 358 5.20 13.13 -6.82
C PRO A 358 5.18 11.70 -6.25
N VAL A 359 5.08 11.58 -4.94
CA VAL A 359 4.96 10.32 -4.23
C VAL A 359 3.86 10.38 -3.17
N MET A 360 3.38 9.23 -2.76
CA MET A 360 2.47 9.07 -1.64
C MET A 360 3.16 8.32 -0.50
N LEU A 361 3.00 8.85 0.71
CA LEU A 361 3.38 8.18 1.94
C LEU A 361 2.13 7.61 2.58
N VAL A 362 2.17 6.35 2.98
CA VAL A 362 1.04 5.64 3.59
C VAL A 362 1.49 4.99 4.89
N THR A 363 0.73 5.18 5.96
CA THR A 363 0.92 4.43 7.22
C THR A 363 -0.11 3.33 7.39
N GLN A 364 0.33 2.19 7.91
CA GLN A 364 -0.55 1.07 8.24
C GLN A 364 0.14 0.14 9.26
N PRO A 365 -0.55 -0.35 10.29
CA PRO A 365 0.01 -1.39 11.15
C PRO A 365 0.19 -2.73 10.43
N LYS A 366 1.30 -3.42 10.71
CA LYS A 366 1.53 -4.78 10.22
C LYS A 366 0.63 -5.79 10.91
N ASN A 367 0.27 -5.59 12.17
CA ASN A 367 -0.67 -6.45 12.90
C ASN A 367 -0.28 -7.94 12.91
N ILE A 368 0.97 -8.29 13.26
CA ILE A 368 1.43 -9.68 13.21
C ILE A 368 0.72 -10.57 14.23
N HIS A 369 0.22 -10.00 15.32
CA HIS A 369 -0.57 -10.70 16.34
C HIS A 369 -2.05 -10.86 15.96
N GLY A 370 -2.49 -10.16 14.91
CA GLY A 370 -3.83 -10.24 14.35
C GLY A 370 -4.93 -9.63 15.23
N LYS A 371 -6.18 -9.86 14.84
CA LYS A 371 -7.38 -9.27 15.49
C LYS A 371 -7.24 -7.75 15.58
N TRP A 372 -7.51 -7.18 16.76
CA TRP A 372 -7.50 -5.75 17.06
C TRP A 372 -6.18 -5.25 17.64
N ILE A 373 -5.12 -6.08 17.65
CA ILE A 373 -3.83 -5.70 18.22
C ILE A 373 -3.19 -4.58 17.40
N ARG A 374 -3.19 -4.67 16.07
CA ARG A 374 -2.74 -3.59 15.18
C ARG A 374 -1.35 -3.07 15.57
N ASP A 375 -0.47 -4.01 15.89
CA ASP A 375 0.93 -3.78 16.25
C ASP A 375 1.78 -3.36 15.04
N ARG A 376 2.96 -2.80 15.34
CA ARG A 376 4.01 -2.46 14.35
C ARG A 376 3.50 -1.49 13.29
N LEU A 377 3.31 -0.22 13.64
CA LEU A 377 2.97 0.82 12.67
C LEU A 377 4.07 0.94 11.63
N GLN A 378 3.72 0.80 10.35
CA GLN A 378 4.65 0.86 9.23
C GLN A 378 4.48 2.13 8.40
N LEU A 379 5.56 2.52 7.73
CA LEU A 379 5.59 3.53 6.69
C LEU A 379 5.89 2.90 5.32
N TRP A 380 5.07 3.28 4.33
CA TRP A 380 5.17 2.83 2.95
C TRP A 380 5.29 4.03 2.01
N LEU A 381 6.01 3.85 0.91
CA LEU A 381 6.25 4.83 -0.14
C LEU A 381 5.72 4.28 -1.47
N THR A 382 5.06 5.11 -2.27
CA THR A 382 4.71 4.76 -3.66
C THR A 382 4.77 5.96 -4.59
N ASP A 383 5.16 5.75 -5.86
CA ASP A 383 5.04 6.71 -6.96
C ASP A 383 3.77 6.48 -7.80
N GLY A 384 2.83 5.67 -7.31
CA GLY A 384 1.64 5.23 -8.03
C GLY A 384 1.84 3.99 -8.90
N ASN A 385 3.07 3.53 -9.12
CA ASN A 385 3.38 2.27 -9.80
C ASN A 385 4.11 1.31 -8.87
N ARG A 386 5.23 1.78 -8.31
CA ARG A 386 6.12 1.07 -7.40
C ARG A 386 5.67 1.26 -5.97
N VAL A 387 5.89 0.26 -5.14
CA VAL A 387 5.59 0.32 -3.71
C VAL A 387 6.82 -0.15 -2.94
N PHE A 388 7.26 0.64 -1.97
CA PHE A 388 8.46 0.39 -1.18
C PHE A 388 8.13 0.45 0.32
N PHE A 389 8.63 -0.52 1.07
CA PHE A 389 8.53 -0.54 2.52
C PHE A 389 9.67 0.30 3.10
N VAL A 390 9.34 1.42 3.74
CA VAL A 390 10.34 2.35 4.29
C VAL A 390 10.85 1.85 5.63
N GLY A 391 9.95 1.45 6.52
CA GLY A 391 10.32 1.00 7.86
C GLY A 391 9.16 0.99 8.84
N GLN A 392 9.49 0.64 10.08
CA GLN A 392 8.54 0.63 11.20
C GLN A 392 8.67 1.93 12.00
N ILE A 393 7.55 2.64 12.20
CA ILE A 393 7.46 3.88 12.98
C ILE A 393 7.38 3.58 14.49
N SER A 394 6.54 2.63 14.90
CA SER A 394 6.36 2.26 16.31
C SER A 394 7.50 1.38 16.83
N VAL A 395 7.62 1.21 18.15
CA VAL A 395 8.67 0.39 18.76
C VAL A 395 8.19 -1.04 18.94
N GLY A 396 9.04 -2.02 18.67
CA GLY A 396 8.75 -3.44 18.94
C GLY A 396 7.38 -3.87 18.40
N ASP A 397 6.57 -4.49 19.25
CA ASP A 397 5.20 -4.93 18.93
C ASP A 397 4.13 -3.96 19.46
N ASP A 398 4.46 -2.68 19.62
CA ASP A 398 3.52 -1.67 20.12
C ASP A 398 2.25 -1.62 19.28
N SER A 399 1.10 -1.78 19.94
CA SER A 399 -0.23 -1.59 19.35
C SER A 399 -0.43 -0.13 18.99
N SER A 400 -0.46 0.15 17.69
CA SER A 400 -0.40 1.51 17.15
C SER A 400 -1.44 1.75 16.06
N PRO A 401 -2.73 1.70 16.39
CA PRO A 401 -3.78 1.53 15.40
C PRO A 401 -4.00 2.76 14.49
N TYR A 402 -3.97 3.98 15.00
CA TYR A 402 -4.28 5.18 14.21
C TYR A 402 -3.06 6.10 14.15
N SER A 403 -2.91 6.79 13.02
CA SER A 403 -1.81 7.72 12.81
C SER A 403 -2.17 8.82 11.82
N SER A 404 -1.39 9.91 11.85
CA SER A 404 -1.48 11.04 10.93
C SER A 404 -0.07 11.53 10.60
N LEU A 405 0.24 11.57 9.30
CA LEU A 405 1.51 12.07 8.76
C LEU A 405 1.44 13.56 8.49
N LEU A 406 2.55 14.26 8.71
CA LEU A 406 2.77 15.63 8.29
C LEU A 406 4.15 15.78 7.64
N TYR A 407 4.19 16.26 6.41
CA TYR A 407 5.41 16.78 5.81
C TYR A 407 5.36 18.30 5.85
N THR A 408 6.26 18.92 6.60
CA THR A 408 6.24 20.37 6.85
C THR A 408 6.79 21.14 5.67
N LYS A 409 6.45 22.44 5.58
CA LYS A 409 7.07 23.36 4.62
C LYS A 409 8.58 23.53 4.82
N THR A 410 9.09 23.29 6.03
CA THR A 410 10.53 23.27 6.34
C THR A 410 11.24 22.00 5.86
N GLY A 411 10.48 21.01 5.39
CA GLY A 411 10.99 19.80 4.79
C GLY A 411 11.26 18.66 5.78
N GLU A 412 10.61 18.69 6.94
CA GLU A 412 10.65 17.68 8.00
C GLU A 412 9.44 16.74 7.89
N LEU A 413 9.62 15.47 8.25
CA LEU A 413 8.56 14.45 8.22
C LEU A 413 8.22 14.01 9.63
N HIS A 414 6.96 14.14 10.01
CA HIS A 414 6.46 13.74 11.31
C HIS A 414 5.32 12.73 11.19
N CYS A 415 5.20 11.88 12.20
CA CYS A 415 4.05 11.01 12.39
C CYS A 415 3.50 11.16 13.81
N LEU A 416 2.22 11.51 13.90
CA LEU A 416 1.47 11.49 15.15
C LEU A 416 0.68 10.18 15.20
N TYR A 417 0.87 9.34 16.24
CA TYR A 417 0.24 8.02 16.28
C TYR A 417 -0.18 7.57 17.68
N GLU A 418 -1.20 6.71 17.74
CA GLU A 418 -1.65 6.07 18.97
C GLU A 418 -0.66 5.00 19.44
N GLN A 419 -0.48 4.85 20.75
CA GLN A 419 0.09 3.66 21.38
C GLN A 419 -0.85 3.20 22.49
N ILE A 420 -1.31 1.95 22.42
CA ILE A 420 -2.11 1.35 23.49
C ILE A 420 -1.17 0.87 24.60
N VAL A 421 -1.35 1.39 25.81
CA VAL A 421 -0.58 1.03 27.01
C VAL A 421 -1.57 0.64 28.12
N ASP A 422 -1.45 -0.59 28.62
CA ASP A 422 -2.41 -1.19 29.55
C ASP A 422 -3.86 -1.07 29.06
N SER A 423 -4.69 -0.27 29.74
CA SER A 423 -6.08 0.01 29.35
C SER A 423 -6.25 1.34 28.61
N GLY A 424 -5.24 2.20 28.60
CA GLY A 424 -5.27 3.55 28.05
C GLY A 424 -4.63 3.65 26.67
N VAL A 425 -4.83 4.79 26.02
CA VAL A 425 -4.19 5.12 24.75
C VAL A 425 -3.48 6.46 24.87
N ASN A 426 -2.20 6.47 24.51
CA ASN A 426 -1.38 7.67 24.43
C ASN A 426 -1.16 8.03 22.95
N ILE A 427 -0.83 9.29 22.69
CA ILE A 427 -0.42 9.75 21.37
C ILE A 427 1.05 10.17 21.44
N TYR A 428 1.84 9.70 20.48
CA TYR A 428 3.25 10.03 20.32
C TYR A 428 3.48 10.83 19.05
N LEU A 429 4.40 11.78 19.13
CA LEU A 429 4.92 12.51 17.98
C LEU A 429 6.33 11.98 17.68
N THR A 430 6.52 11.50 16.46
CA THR A 430 7.81 11.02 15.97
C THR A 430 8.32 11.94 14.87
N HIS A 431 9.61 12.29 14.93
CA HIS A 431 10.34 12.93 13.84
C HIS A 431 11.10 11.86 13.04
N LEU A 432 10.71 11.67 11.78
CA LEU A 432 11.11 10.56 10.92
C LEU A 432 12.31 10.95 10.03
N VAL A 433 13.46 11.19 10.64
CA VAL A 433 14.67 11.69 9.95
C VAL A 433 15.25 10.64 9.01
N ASP A 434 15.54 9.45 9.54
CA ASP A 434 16.22 8.39 8.79
C ASP A 434 15.29 7.77 7.74
N GLU A 435 13.99 7.69 8.04
CA GLU A 435 12.97 7.27 7.09
C GLU A 435 12.84 8.27 5.93
N LEU A 436 12.89 9.59 6.21
CA LEU A 436 12.85 10.62 5.18
C LEU A 436 14.10 10.59 4.28
N GLU A 437 15.28 10.35 4.83
CA GLU A 437 16.50 10.16 4.03
C GLU A 437 16.38 8.94 3.12
N LEU A 438 15.88 7.82 3.65
CA LEU A 438 15.64 6.61 2.87
C LEU A 438 14.61 6.88 1.76
N ILE A 439 13.51 7.58 2.05
CA ILE A 439 12.52 7.97 1.04
C ILE A 439 13.18 8.78 -0.08
N ARG A 440 13.97 9.81 0.24
CA ARG A 440 14.64 10.64 -0.76
C ARG A 440 15.61 9.84 -1.62
N SER A 441 16.39 8.95 -1.01
CA SER A 441 17.32 8.09 -1.75
C SER A 441 16.60 7.10 -2.67
N THR A 442 15.51 6.48 -2.21
CA THR A 442 14.67 5.60 -3.04
C THR A 442 14.03 6.34 -4.21
N VAL A 443 13.52 7.56 -4.00
CA VAL A 443 12.95 8.38 -5.09
C VAL A 443 14.01 8.76 -6.13
N ARG A 444 15.22 9.12 -5.69
CA ARG A 444 16.35 9.39 -6.59
C ARG A 444 16.75 8.17 -7.39
N LEU A 445 16.77 6.99 -6.76
CA LEU A 445 17.01 5.72 -7.44
C LEU A 445 15.98 5.49 -8.55
N TRP A 446 14.68 5.58 -8.24
CA TRP A 446 13.61 5.39 -9.23
C TRP A 446 13.75 6.36 -10.40
N LYS A 447 13.94 7.66 -10.11
CA LYS A 447 14.15 8.70 -11.14
C LYS A 447 15.37 8.42 -12.01
N ALA A 448 16.48 8.00 -11.41
CA ALA A 448 17.70 7.70 -12.15
C ALA A 448 17.59 6.43 -12.99
N GLN A 449 16.94 5.39 -12.45
CA GLN A 449 16.68 4.14 -13.16
C GLN A 449 15.76 4.39 -14.37
N ASP A 450 14.69 5.16 -14.19
CA ASP A 450 13.81 5.55 -15.31
C ASP A 450 14.55 6.39 -16.34
N ARG A 451 15.38 7.36 -15.91
CA ARG A 451 16.16 8.19 -16.83
C ARG A 451 17.20 7.39 -17.63
N LEU A 452 17.76 6.33 -17.04
CA LEU A 452 18.71 5.44 -17.71
C LEU A 452 18.04 4.65 -18.83
N LEU A 453 16.78 4.24 -18.63
CA LEU A 453 16.01 3.39 -19.55
C LEU A 453 15.22 4.19 -20.59
N ALA A 454 14.77 5.39 -20.21
CA ALA A 454 13.98 6.25 -21.08
C ALA A 454 14.80 6.78 -22.27
N GLY A 455 14.14 6.92 -23.41
CA GLY A 455 14.68 7.59 -24.59
C GLY A 455 13.61 8.35 -25.35
N THR A 456 13.69 8.38 -26.69
CA THR A 456 12.68 9.07 -27.53
C THR A 456 11.38 8.27 -27.70
N CYS A 457 11.33 7.04 -27.22
CA CYS A 457 10.16 6.18 -27.35
C CYS A 457 8.96 6.61 -26.51
N SER A 458 7.87 6.92 -27.20
CA SER A 458 6.54 7.13 -26.63
C SER A 458 5.50 6.31 -27.39
N SER A 459 4.30 6.15 -26.83
CA SER A 459 3.18 5.49 -27.49
C SER A 459 2.76 6.11 -28.82
N ASP A 460 3.16 7.35 -29.10
CA ASP A 460 2.75 8.12 -30.28
C ASP A 460 3.72 8.00 -31.47
N VAL A 461 4.89 7.35 -31.28
CA VAL A 461 5.89 7.20 -32.34
C VAL A 461 5.47 6.07 -33.29
N THR A 462 5.19 6.41 -34.55
CA THR A 462 4.80 5.44 -35.59
C THR A 462 5.99 4.77 -36.28
N ASP A 463 7.18 5.38 -36.24
CA ASP A 463 8.42 4.82 -36.78
C ASP A 463 9.32 4.27 -35.67
N GLU A 464 9.12 2.98 -35.38
CA GLU A 464 9.82 2.23 -34.33
C GLU A 464 11.34 2.15 -34.55
N THR A 465 11.84 2.33 -35.79
CA THR A 465 13.27 2.19 -36.11
C THR A 465 14.11 3.40 -35.69
N THR A 466 13.48 4.57 -35.51
CA THR A 466 14.15 5.82 -35.08
C THR A 466 14.10 6.04 -33.57
N CYS A 467 13.45 5.12 -32.86
CA CYS A 467 13.06 5.23 -31.47
C CYS A 467 14.16 4.70 -30.56
N THR A 468 14.62 5.49 -29.58
CA THR A 468 15.62 5.04 -28.59
C THR A 468 14.98 4.81 -27.22
N GLY A 469 15.54 3.86 -26.46
CA GLY A 469 15.13 3.56 -25.08
C GLY A 469 13.88 2.67 -24.99
N ILE A 470 13.41 2.43 -23.77
CA ILE A 470 12.26 1.56 -23.49
C ILE A 470 11.15 2.33 -22.74
N PRO A 471 9.87 1.91 -22.86
CA PRO A 471 8.80 2.53 -22.09
C PRO A 471 9.03 2.33 -20.59
N THR A 472 9.00 3.40 -19.80
CA THR A 472 9.12 3.32 -18.32
C THR A 472 7.77 3.46 -17.61
N ALA A 473 6.75 3.98 -18.30
CA ALA A 473 5.41 4.12 -17.77
C ALA A 473 4.84 2.73 -17.40
N GLY A 474 4.58 2.54 -16.11
CA GLY A 474 4.09 1.29 -15.55
C GLY A 474 5.16 0.21 -15.32
N LEU A 475 6.44 0.48 -15.56
CA LEU A 475 7.54 -0.45 -15.24
C LEU A 475 7.75 -0.48 -13.73
N VAL A 476 7.41 -1.58 -13.08
CA VAL A 476 7.44 -1.69 -11.60
C VAL A 476 8.58 -2.54 -11.06
N GLY A 477 9.19 -3.37 -11.89
CA GLY A 477 10.30 -4.22 -11.49
C GLY A 477 11.22 -4.55 -12.66
N LEU A 478 12.52 -4.64 -12.37
CA LEU A 478 13.55 -4.96 -13.34
C LEU A 478 14.60 -5.88 -12.71
N LEU A 479 14.73 -7.10 -13.21
CA LEU A 479 15.83 -8.01 -12.89
C LEU A 479 16.83 -7.95 -14.04
N ALA A 480 18.03 -7.43 -13.79
CA ALA A 480 19.11 -7.32 -14.76
C ALA A 480 20.47 -7.35 -14.07
N GLY A 481 21.52 -7.74 -14.79
CA GLY A 481 22.86 -7.95 -14.23
C GLY A 481 22.96 -9.24 -13.40
N PRO A 482 24.09 -9.44 -12.69
CA PRO A 482 24.37 -10.70 -12.01
C PRO A 482 23.53 -10.85 -10.74
N ALA A 483 23.01 -12.05 -10.50
CA ALA A 483 22.44 -12.41 -9.20
C ALA A 483 23.53 -12.58 -8.14
N VAL A 484 23.18 -12.44 -6.86
CA VAL A 484 24.09 -12.64 -5.71
C VAL A 484 23.56 -13.75 -4.83
N GLY A 485 24.30 -14.86 -4.74
CA GLY A 485 23.85 -16.05 -4.03
C GLY A 485 22.55 -16.58 -4.64
N THR A 486 21.49 -16.67 -3.84
CA THR A 486 20.16 -17.14 -4.28
C THR A 486 19.20 -15.98 -4.58
N VAL A 487 19.69 -14.75 -4.71
CA VAL A 487 18.85 -13.55 -4.86
C VAL A 487 19.22 -12.79 -6.14
N TRP A 488 18.24 -12.55 -7.00
CA TRP A 488 18.35 -11.59 -8.10
C TRP A 488 17.65 -10.30 -7.69
N SER A 489 18.43 -9.24 -7.52
CA SER A 489 17.92 -7.97 -7.02
C SER A 489 17.07 -7.25 -8.07
N ASP A 490 15.95 -6.69 -7.62
CA ASP A 490 15.16 -5.76 -8.42
C ASP A 490 15.80 -4.38 -8.40
N ALA A 491 16.06 -3.81 -9.58
CA ALA A 491 16.71 -2.52 -9.76
C ALA A 491 15.93 -1.37 -9.10
N TYR A 492 14.61 -1.49 -8.95
CA TYR A 492 13.76 -0.52 -8.25
C TYR A 492 13.64 -0.81 -6.74
N GLN A 493 14.28 -1.87 -6.24
CA GLN A 493 14.27 -2.30 -4.84
C GLN A 493 12.87 -2.61 -4.28
N CYS A 494 11.91 -2.96 -5.14
CA CYS A 494 10.55 -3.30 -4.71
C CYS A 494 10.47 -4.75 -4.26
N VAL A 495 10.73 -5.71 -5.16
CA VAL A 495 10.64 -7.14 -4.85
C VAL A 495 11.77 -7.88 -5.56
N ASN A 496 12.69 -8.47 -4.81
CA ASN A 496 13.72 -9.33 -5.39
C ASN A 496 13.13 -10.68 -5.84
N ALA A 497 13.79 -11.32 -6.79
CA ALA A 497 13.52 -12.70 -7.16
C ALA A 497 14.50 -13.66 -6.49
N SER A 498 14.07 -14.91 -6.30
CA SER A 498 14.90 -16.01 -5.83
C SER A 498 15.43 -16.80 -7.02
N VAL A 499 16.70 -17.19 -6.97
CA VAL A 499 17.36 -18.02 -7.99
C VAL A 499 17.70 -19.38 -7.39
N GLY A 500 17.28 -20.44 -8.06
CA GLY A 500 17.64 -21.82 -7.75
C GLY A 500 18.33 -22.48 -8.94
N GLY A 501 19.41 -23.22 -8.71
CA GLY A 501 20.05 -24.11 -9.69
C GLY A 501 20.54 -23.48 -11.02
N ALA A 502 20.47 -22.15 -11.17
CA ALA A 502 20.99 -21.44 -12.33
C ALA A 502 22.42 -20.97 -12.07
N ALA A 503 23.27 -20.99 -13.10
CA ALA A 503 24.61 -20.43 -13.02
C ALA A 503 24.55 -18.90 -13.19
N VAL A 504 25.19 -18.16 -12.29
CA VAL A 504 25.31 -16.70 -12.40
C VAL A 504 26.37 -16.36 -13.43
N ILE A 505 26.02 -15.47 -14.36
CA ILE A 505 26.94 -14.88 -15.34
C ILE A 505 26.91 -13.35 -15.18
N ASP A 506 27.87 -12.65 -15.80
CA ASP A 506 28.06 -11.21 -15.62
C ASP A 506 26.82 -10.36 -15.97
N ASP A 507 26.02 -10.81 -16.93
CA ASP A 507 24.86 -10.08 -17.46
C ASP A 507 23.53 -10.84 -17.35
N GLY A 508 23.44 -11.79 -16.41
CA GLY A 508 22.19 -12.52 -16.16
C GLY A 508 22.40 -13.90 -15.56
N LEU A 509 21.64 -14.88 -16.05
CA LEU A 509 21.64 -16.26 -15.54
C LEU A 509 21.66 -17.27 -16.68
N GLN A 510 22.42 -18.34 -16.52
CA GLN A 510 22.36 -19.50 -17.40
C GLN A 510 21.54 -20.60 -16.73
N LEU A 511 20.39 -20.92 -17.33
CA LEU A 511 19.52 -22.00 -16.89
C LEU A 511 20.07 -23.33 -17.41
N SER A 512 20.13 -24.35 -16.55
CA SER A 512 20.62 -25.68 -16.94
C SER A 512 19.56 -26.54 -17.65
N GLY A 513 18.34 -26.01 -17.84
CA GLY A 513 17.18 -26.75 -18.37
C GLY A 513 16.62 -27.81 -17.42
N LYS A 514 17.22 -28.01 -16.24
CA LYS A 514 16.72 -28.91 -15.20
C LYS A 514 15.61 -28.25 -14.39
N ASN A 515 14.77 -29.09 -13.76
CA ASN A 515 13.65 -28.64 -12.93
C ASN A 515 14.04 -27.83 -11.69
N ASP A 516 15.31 -27.92 -11.25
CA ASP A 516 15.85 -27.14 -10.15
C ASP A 516 16.47 -25.80 -10.58
N SER A 517 16.55 -25.53 -11.89
CA SER A 517 17.11 -24.31 -12.47
C SER A 517 16.02 -23.31 -12.82
N SER A 518 15.79 -22.34 -11.94
CA SER A 518 14.67 -21.42 -12.05
C SER A 518 14.93 -20.08 -11.38
N VAL A 519 14.21 -19.06 -11.86
CA VAL A 519 14.00 -17.78 -11.19
C VAL A 519 12.55 -17.77 -10.72
N SER A 520 12.33 -17.42 -9.46
CA SER A 520 11.01 -17.28 -8.84
C SER A 520 10.82 -15.84 -8.36
N TRP A 521 9.84 -15.14 -8.92
CA TRP A 521 9.55 -13.75 -8.57
C TRP A 521 8.19 -13.65 -7.86
N PRO A 522 8.17 -13.50 -6.52
CA PRO A 522 6.95 -13.71 -5.75
C PRO A 522 5.90 -12.62 -5.94
N VAL A 523 4.63 -13.03 -5.95
CA VAL A 523 3.44 -12.17 -5.93
C VAL A 523 2.70 -12.36 -4.60
N SER A 524 1.82 -13.36 -4.46
CA SER A 524 1.19 -13.67 -3.17
C SER A 524 2.09 -14.44 -2.21
N GLU A 525 3.18 -15.07 -2.71
CA GLU A 525 4.23 -15.69 -1.88
C GLU A 525 5.03 -14.67 -1.05
N GLN A 526 4.88 -13.37 -1.30
CA GLN A 526 5.36 -12.31 -0.39
C GLN A 526 4.66 -12.35 0.98
N GLY A 527 3.54 -13.08 1.08
CA GLY A 527 2.78 -13.30 2.29
C GLY A 527 1.74 -12.20 2.50
N GLN A 528 1.80 -11.54 3.65
CA GLN A 528 0.80 -10.57 4.06
C GLN A 528 0.76 -9.32 3.17
N ASP A 529 1.92 -8.76 2.79
CA ASP A 529 1.98 -7.60 1.90
C ASP A 529 2.40 -8.06 0.52
N GLN A 530 1.64 -7.68 -0.49
CA GLN A 530 1.76 -8.22 -1.84
C GLN A 530 1.96 -7.04 -2.80
N ARG A 531 3.21 -6.57 -2.96
CA ARG A 531 3.51 -5.36 -3.76
C ARG A 531 3.10 -5.48 -5.23
N TYR A 532 3.06 -6.71 -5.76
CA TYR A 532 2.63 -6.99 -7.12
C TYR A 532 1.20 -7.55 -7.21
N HIS A 533 0.34 -7.23 -6.23
CA HIS A 533 -1.05 -7.69 -6.24
C HIS A 533 -1.79 -7.34 -7.55
N PHE A 534 -1.42 -6.24 -8.22
CA PHE A 534 -1.97 -5.85 -9.53
C PHE A 534 -1.90 -6.96 -10.58
N ALA A 535 -0.92 -7.87 -10.49
CA ALA A 535 -0.72 -8.98 -11.42
C ALA A 535 -1.96 -9.90 -11.50
N ASN A 536 -2.82 -9.90 -10.47
CA ASN A 536 -4.07 -10.65 -10.49
C ASN A 536 -5.14 -10.07 -11.43
N THR A 537 -4.90 -8.90 -12.01
CA THR A 537 -5.81 -8.22 -12.96
C THR A 537 -5.19 -8.05 -14.34
N HIS A 538 -4.00 -7.46 -14.39
CA HIS A 538 -3.31 -7.14 -15.62
C HIS A 538 -1.80 -6.96 -15.38
N PHE A 539 -0.98 -7.36 -16.33
CA PHE A 539 0.46 -7.13 -16.32
C PHE A 539 1.06 -7.34 -17.72
N THR A 540 2.31 -6.90 -17.89
CA THR A 540 3.20 -7.38 -18.96
C THR A 540 4.49 -7.87 -18.34
N LEU A 541 4.80 -9.15 -18.53
CA LEU A 541 6.04 -9.79 -18.10
C LEU A 541 6.89 -10.05 -19.34
N VAL A 542 8.08 -9.48 -19.39
CA VAL A 542 8.99 -9.57 -20.53
C VAL A 542 10.28 -10.24 -20.08
N VAL A 543 10.78 -11.18 -20.87
CA VAL A 543 12.06 -11.85 -20.63
C VAL A 543 12.90 -11.77 -21.89
N THR A 544 14.13 -11.30 -21.76
CA THR A 544 15.13 -11.38 -22.83
C THR A 544 15.97 -12.63 -22.61
N VAL A 545 15.97 -13.52 -23.61
CA VAL A 545 16.70 -14.78 -23.60
C VAL A 545 17.68 -14.84 -24.76
N GLN A 546 18.82 -15.46 -24.54
CA GLN A 546 19.72 -15.91 -25.59
C GLN A 546 19.61 -17.43 -25.67
N LEU A 547 19.19 -17.92 -26.83
CA LEU A 547 18.98 -19.33 -27.07
C LEU A 547 20.25 -19.92 -27.67
N ALA A 548 20.80 -20.94 -27.02
CA ALA A 548 21.82 -21.82 -27.60
C ALA A 548 21.16 -22.86 -28.52
N GLU A 549 21.91 -23.89 -28.91
CA GLU A 549 21.37 -24.98 -29.72
C GLU A 549 20.25 -25.74 -28.97
N ILE A 550 19.11 -25.92 -29.64
CA ILE A 550 17.91 -26.49 -29.02
C ILE A 550 18.01 -28.01 -29.03
N THR A 551 18.41 -28.56 -27.88
CA THR A 551 18.61 -30.00 -27.70
C THR A 551 17.41 -30.72 -27.06
N GLN A 552 16.49 -29.99 -26.41
CA GLN A 552 15.34 -30.55 -25.69
C GLN A 552 14.05 -30.59 -26.52
N ASN A 553 13.12 -31.50 -26.15
CA ASN A 553 11.77 -31.53 -26.74
C ASN A 553 10.92 -30.34 -26.32
N GLU A 554 11.03 -29.89 -25.06
CA GLU A 554 10.30 -28.74 -24.52
C GLU A 554 11.09 -28.09 -23.38
N THR A 555 11.23 -26.77 -23.42
CA THR A 555 11.90 -25.96 -22.38
C THR A 555 10.98 -24.83 -21.95
N SER A 556 10.60 -24.79 -20.66
CA SER A 556 9.82 -23.67 -20.09
C SER A 556 10.69 -22.41 -20.05
N LEU A 557 10.23 -21.34 -20.70
CA LEU A 557 10.92 -20.05 -20.72
C LEU A 557 10.42 -19.17 -19.58
N VAL A 558 9.14 -18.82 -19.62
CA VAL A 558 8.54 -17.83 -18.72
C VAL A 558 7.10 -18.17 -18.41
N GLY A 559 6.65 -17.87 -17.19
CA GLY A 559 5.25 -18.07 -16.84
C GLY A 559 4.89 -17.58 -15.45
N PHE A 560 3.71 -17.99 -15.00
CA PHE A 560 3.22 -17.70 -13.65
C PHE A 560 2.36 -18.84 -13.10
N VAL A 561 2.27 -18.89 -11.77
CA VAL A 561 1.47 -19.87 -11.03
C VAL A 561 0.27 -19.18 -10.44
N THR A 562 -0.93 -19.69 -10.71
CA THR A 562 -2.18 -19.23 -10.10
C THR A 562 -2.89 -20.36 -9.37
N HIS A 563 -3.68 -20.02 -8.35
CA HIS A 563 -4.38 -20.98 -7.51
C HIS A 563 -5.91 -20.85 -7.63
N ASP A 564 -6.59 -21.98 -7.70
CA ASP A 564 -8.04 -22.10 -7.54
C ASP A 564 -8.32 -23.09 -6.41
N GLY A 565 -8.58 -22.56 -5.21
CA GLY A 565 -8.63 -23.37 -3.99
C GLY A 565 -7.29 -24.06 -3.72
N GLN A 566 -7.29 -25.39 -3.77
CA GLN A 566 -6.09 -26.22 -3.58
C GLN A 566 -5.40 -26.62 -4.90
N THR A 567 -5.98 -26.26 -6.04
CA THR A 567 -5.46 -26.60 -7.36
C THR A 567 -4.52 -25.51 -7.83
N SER A 568 -3.27 -25.87 -8.14
CA SER A 568 -2.32 -24.96 -8.78
C SER A 568 -2.38 -25.13 -10.30
N LYS A 569 -2.39 -24.00 -11.01
CA LYS A 569 -2.29 -23.94 -12.46
C LYS A 569 -1.04 -23.16 -12.83
N TYR A 570 -0.22 -23.76 -13.68
CA TYR A 570 0.95 -23.14 -14.26
C TYR A 570 0.63 -22.73 -15.68
N ILE A 571 0.82 -21.45 -16.00
CA ILE A 571 0.70 -20.91 -17.34
C ILE A 571 2.12 -20.60 -17.78
N THR A 572 2.64 -21.36 -18.73
CA THR A 572 4.03 -21.26 -19.19
C THR A 572 4.08 -21.07 -20.70
N LEU A 573 4.93 -20.17 -21.16
CA LEU A 573 5.40 -20.12 -22.52
C LEU A 573 6.65 -21.00 -22.60
N SER A 574 6.55 -22.08 -23.37
CA SER A 574 7.62 -23.04 -23.58
C SER A 574 8.15 -22.96 -25.01
N LEU A 575 9.43 -23.25 -25.17
CA LEU A 575 10.07 -23.52 -26.45
C LEU A 575 9.96 -25.03 -26.74
N VAL A 576 9.38 -25.42 -27.86
CA VAL A 576 9.22 -26.80 -28.28
C VAL A 576 10.07 -27.02 -29.51
N LYS A 577 10.85 -28.10 -29.54
CA LYS A 577 11.61 -28.47 -30.74
C LYS A 577 10.63 -28.89 -31.84
N ASP A 578 10.79 -28.30 -33.03
CA ASP A 578 9.95 -28.57 -34.19
C ASP A 578 10.80 -29.08 -35.38
N VAL A 579 10.16 -29.84 -36.27
CA VAL A 579 10.80 -30.30 -37.51
C VAL A 579 10.51 -29.25 -38.57
N CYS A 580 11.50 -28.43 -38.93
CA CYS A 580 11.34 -27.49 -40.04
C CYS A 580 10.97 -28.29 -41.30
N ARG A 581 9.75 -28.13 -41.83
CA ARG A 581 9.47 -28.55 -43.21
C ARG A 581 10.03 -27.49 -44.14
N HIS A 582 11.35 -27.48 -44.34
CA HIS A 582 11.90 -26.82 -45.52
C HIS A 582 11.43 -27.62 -46.73
N GLY A 583 10.33 -27.18 -47.34
CA GLY A 583 9.91 -27.71 -48.62
C GLY A 583 11.06 -27.52 -49.59
N ALA A 584 11.70 -28.62 -49.98
CA ALA A 584 12.50 -28.69 -51.20
C ALA A 584 11.54 -28.49 -52.38
N GLY A 585 11.16 -27.24 -52.60
CA GLY A 585 10.13 -26.83 -53.52
C GLY A 585 10.17 -25.32 -53.60
N GLN A 586 11.01 -24.83 -54.51
CA GLN A 586 11.03 -23.45 -54.98
C GLN A 586 9.60 -22.95 -55.22
N VAL A 587 9.01 -22.29 -54.22
CA VAL A 587 7.83 -21.45 -54.40
C VAL A 587 8.23 -20.08 -53.90
N SER A 588 8.44 -19.19 -54.86
CA SER A 588 8.55 -17.75 -54.65
C SER A 588 7.41 -17.29 -53.73
N GLY A 589 7.74 -16.92 -52.49
CA GLY A 589 6.75 -16.54 -51.48
C GLY A 589 6.70 -17.46 -50.25
N ALA A 590 7.77 -18.20 -49.94
CA ALA A 590 7.93 -18.83 -48.64
C ALA A 590 7.87 -17.74 -47.55
N VAL A 591 6.74 -17.68 -46.87
CA VAL A 591 6.58 -17.00 -45.58
C VAL A 591 7.56 -17.73 -44.67
N GLU A 592 8.66 -17.08 -44.30
CA GLU A 592 9.47 -17.54 -43.17
C GLU A 592 8.49 -17.82 -42.03
N ASP A 593 8.61 -18.97 -41.37
CA ASP A 593 7.70 -19.34 -40.29
C ASP A 593 7.92 -18.37 -39.11
N GLU A 594 7.24 -17.22 -39.15
CA GLU A 594 7.48 -16.07 -38.28
C GLU A 594 7.19 -16.36 -36.80
N GLN A 595 6.65 -17.54 -36.48
CA GLN A 595 6.34 -18.00 -35.13
C GLN A 595 7.52 -18.72 -34.44
N SER A 596 8.62 -18.94 -35.16
CA SER A 596 9.79 -19.69 -34.66
C SER A 596 10.94 -18.74 -34.30
N PRO A 597 11.46 -18.73 -33.06
CA PRO A 597 12.75 -18.09 -32.80
C PRO A 597 13.85 -18.82 -33.58
N GLY A 598 14.78 -18.06 -34.17
CA GLY A 598 15.97 -18.63 -34.78
C GLY A 598 16.85 -19.32 -33.74
N THR A 599 17.69 -20.27 -34.17
CA THR A 599 18.75 -20.82 -33.30
C THR A 599 19.93 -19.85 -33.25
N ASN A 600 20.56 -19.71 -32.07
CA ASN A 600 21.74 -18.84 -31.81
C ASN A 600 21.51 -17.30 -31.77
N GLY A 601 20.31 -16.83 -31.41
CA GLY A 601 19.97 -15.40 -31.31
C GLY A 601 19.55 -14.90 -29.92
N ILE A 602 19.51 -13.57 -29.76
CA ILE A 602 18.81 -12.89 -28.65
C ILE A 602 17.36 -12.68 -29.06
N HIS A 603 16.46 -13.22 -28.25
CA HIS A 603 15.01 -13.12 -28.43
C HIS A 603 14.37 -12.53 -27.18
N GLN A 604 13.23 -11.89 -27.38
CA GLN A 604 12.39 -11.38 -26.31
C GLN A 604 11.04 -12.06 -26.35
N VAL A 605 10.66 -12.67 -25.24
CA VAL A 605 9.34 -13.26 -25.07
C VAL A 605 8.56 -12.46 -24.04
N ALA A 606 7.26 -12.26 -24.28
CA ALA A 606 6.40 -11.56 -23.34
C ALA A 606 5.06 -12.29 -23.13
N LEU A 607 4.61 -12.30 -21.87
CA LEU A 607 3.26 -12.66 -21.48
C LEU A 607 2.54 -11.41 -20.98
N THR A 608 1.37 -11.13 -21.55
CA THR A 608 0.50 -10.07 -21.06
C THR A 608 -0.80 -10.67 -20.54
N LEU A 609 -1.26 -10.24 -19.38
CA LEU A 609 -2.59 -10.55 -18.86
C LEU A 609 -3.48 -9.31 -18.98
N SER A 610 -4.69 -9.47 -19.51
CA SER A 610 -5.71 -8.43 -19.52
C SER A 610 -7.09 -9.03 -19.62
N ALA A 611 -8.05 -8.52 -18.85
CA ALA A 611 -9.45 -8.99 -18.81
C ALA A 611 -9.61 -10.52 -18.67
N GLY A 612 -8.72 -11.17 -17.92
CA GLY A 612 -8.75 -12.62 -17.69
C GLY A 612 -8.20 -13.47 -18.84
N LYS A 613 -7.60 -12.84 -19.86
CA LYS A 613 -6.97 -13.48 -21.02
C LYS A 613 -5.46 -13.23 -21.02
N VAL A 614 -4.69 -14.27 -21.35
CA VAL A 614 -3.24 -14.23 -21.52
C VAL A 614 -2.93 -14.18 -23.02
N PHE A 615 -1.99 -13.33 -23.39
CA PHE A 615 -1.48 -13.18 -24.75
C PHE A 615 0.03 -13.37 -24.73
N ALA A 616 0.56 -14.05 -25.75
CA ALA A 616 1.99 -14.27 -25.93
C ALA A 616 2.54 -13.40 -27.06
N HIS A 617 3.80 -13.00 -26.92
CA HIS A 617 4.52 -12.22 -27.91
C HIS A 617 5.95 -12.73 -28.06
N LEU A 618 6.48 -12.68 -29.29
CA LEU A 618 7.87 -12.96 -29.63
C LEU A 618 8.43 -11.76 -30.40
N ASP A 619 9.53 -11.19 -29.91
CA ASP A 619 10.25 -10.08 -30.53
C ASP A 619 9.33 -8.88 -30.87
N GLY A 620 8.36 -8.62 -29.99
CA GLY A 620 7.34 -7.59 -30.13
C GLY A 620 6.11 -7.97 -30.96
N LYS A 621 6.14 -9.11 -31.68
CA LYS A 621 5.01 -9.60 -32.47
C LYS A 621 4.06 -10.39 -31.61
N HIS A 622 2.76 -10.09 -31.73
CA HIS A 622 1.70 -10.85 -31.08
C HIS A 622 1.52 -12.23 -31.73
N LEU A 623 1.26 -13.27 -30.92
CA LEU A 623 1.02 -14.65 -31.35
C LEU A 623 -0.45 -15.03 -31.08
N PRO A 624 -1.38 -14.80 -32.03
CA PRO A 624 -2.82 -14.96 -31.80
C PRO A 624 -3.24 -16.40 -31.49
N ASP A 625 -2.51 -17.39 -32.02
CA ASP A 625 -2.82 -18.81 -31.81
C ASP A 625 -2.59 -19.26 -30.34
N MET A 626 -1.90 -18.45 -29.54
CA MET A 626 -1.61 -18.72 -28.12
C MET A 626 -2.59 -18.06 -27.15
N ASP A 627 -3.51 -17.26 -27.66
CA ASP A 627 -4.49 -16.52 -26.88
C ASP A 627 -5.33 -17.42 -25.99
N THR A 628 -5.18 -17.29 -24.67
CA THR A 628 -5.77 -18.23 -23.71
C THR A 628 -6.56 -17.52 -22.64
N ILE A 629 -7.83 -17.88 -22.49
CA ILE A 629 -8.68 -17.43 -21.39
C ILE A 629 -8.32 -18.24 -20.14
N VAL A 630 -7.86 -17.56 -19.09
CA VAL A 630 -7.48 -18.19 -17.82
C VAL A 630 -8.52 -17.98 -16.73
N THR A 631 -9.32 -16.91 -16.82
CA THR A 631 -10.45 -16.63 -15.92
C THR A 631 -11.49 -15.75 -16.62
N GLY A 632 -12.67 -15.62 -16.01
CA GLY A 632 -13.72 -14.73 -16.53
C GLY A 632 -13.36 -13.26 -16.36
N ALA A 633 -13.86 -12.40 -17.24
CA ALA A 633 -13.65 -10.96 -17.15
C ALA A 633 -14.08 -10.43 -15.76
N GLY A 634 -13.23 -9.60 -15.14
CA GLY A 634 -13.44 -9.03 -13.82
C GLY A 634 -13.17 -9.96 -12.63
N LYS A 635 -12.87 -11.25 -12.85
CA LYS A 635 -12.41 -12.15 -11.78
C LYS A 635 -10.92 -11.96 -11.55
N LEU A 636 -10.52 -11.78 -10.30
CA LEU A 636 -9.12 -11.77 -9.90
C LEU A 636 -8.54 -13.18 -9.94
N LEU A 637 -7.32 -13.29 -10.45
CA LEU A 637 -6.50 -14.48 -10.25
C LEU A 637 -5.95 -14.51 -8.82
N ASN A 638 -5.30 -15.62 -8.46
CA ASN A 638 -4.52 -15.75 -7.24
C ASN A 638 -3.10 -16.20 -7.61
N ILE A 639 -2.37 -15.29 -8.25
CA ILE A 639 -1.01 -15.50 -8.70
C ILE A 639 -0.09 -15.54 -7.50
N SER A 640 0.67 -16.62 -7.35
CA SER A 640 1.63 -16.77 -6.25
C SER A 640 3.02 -16.26 -6.60
N ARG A 641 3.44 -16.47 -7.85
CA ARG A 641 4.74 -16.03 -8.38
C ARG A 641 4.74 -16.02 -9.91
N PHE A 642 5.61 -15.20 -10.47
CA PHE A 642 6.16 -15.39 -11.82
C PHE A 642 7.38 -16.30 -11.75
N PHE A 643 7.73 -16.92 -12.88
CA PHE A 643 8.93 -17.73 -12.97
C PHE A 643 9.62 -17.61 -14.34
N VAL A 644 10.92 -17.87 -14.34
CA VAL A 644 11.75 -18.04 -15.56
C VAL A 644 12.55 -19.33 -15.41
N GLY A 645 12.36 -20.29 -16.32
CA GLY A 645 12.78 -21.68 -16.13
C GLY A 645 11.94 -22.39 -15.04
N HIS A 646 11.29 -23.49 -15.43
CA HIS A 646 10.39 -24.35 -14.61
C HIS A 646 8.99 -23.78 -14.27
N PRO A 647 7.87 -24.54 -14.33
CA PRO A 647 7.74 -26.00 -14.37
C PRO A 647 8.09 -26.62 -15.71
N GLY A 648 8.96 -27.62 -15.64
CA GLY A 648 9.13 -28.60 -16.70
C GLY A 648 8.04 -29.65 -16.57
N VAL A 649 7.47 -30.05 -17.70
CA VAL A 649 6.86 -31.36 -17.85
C VAL A 649 7.90 -32.41 -17.43
N GLN A 650 7.48 -33.43 -16.67
CA GLN A 650 8.34 -34.44 -16.05
C GLN A 650 9.44 -34.95 -17.00
N ASP A 651 10.64 -35.15 -16.43
CA ASP A 651 11.71 -35.98 -16.99
C ASP A 651 12.29 -35.61 -18.37
N VAL A 652 12.62 -34.33 -18.59
CA VAL A 652 13.44 -33.93 -19.75
C VAL A 652 14.93 -33.87 -19.36
N ALA A 653 15.77 -34.57 -20.12
CA ALA A 653 17.23 -34.58 -19.94
C ALA A 653 17.84 -33.18 -20.11
N ALA A 654 18.92 -32.90 -19.36
CA ALA A 654 19.64 -31.63 -19.42
C ALA A 654 20.09 -31.30 -20.85
N GLY A 655 19.79 -30.09 -21.32
CA GLY A 655 20.19 -29.56 -22.61
C GLY A 655 20.85 -28.19 -22.44
N ASP A 656 21.76 -27.85 -23.35
CA ASP A 656 22.59 -26.64 -23.28
C ASP A 656 21.76 -25.35 -23.16
N GLY A 657 22.19 -24.51 -22.22
CA GLY A 657 21.33 -23.65 -21.42
C GLY A 657 20.73 -22.43 -22.13
N VAL A 658 19.48 -22.12 -21.78
CA VAL A 658 18.87 -20.80 -22.01
C VAL A 658 19.59 -19.78 -21.13
N VAL A 659 20.13 -18.73 -21.73
CA VAL A 659 20.69 -17.60 -20.98
C VAL A 659 19.62 -16.53 -20.85
N VAL A 660 19.25 -16.19 -19.61
CA VAL A 660 18.30 -15.13 -19.29
C VAL A 660 19.09 -13.85 -19.02
N LYS A 661 18.90 -12.82 -19.85
CA LYS A 661 19.61 -11.53 -19.72
C LYS A 661 18.91 -10.56 -18.78
N ASN A 662 17.58 -10.48 -18.90
CA ASN A 662 16.78 -9.59 -18.06
C ASN A 662 15.32 -10.03 -18.01
N VAL A 663 14.62 -9.55 -16.98
CA VAL A 663 13.19 -9.73 -16.76
C VAL A 663 12.57 -8.39 -16.37
N LEU A 664 11.52 -7.96 -17.07
CA LEU A 664 10.80 -6.71 -16.80
C LEU A 664 9.35 -7.02 -16.45
N LEU A 665 8.83 -6.32 -15.45
CA LEU A 665 7.43 -6.42 -15.03
C LEU A 665 6.76 -5.05 -15.10
N TYR A 666 5.67 -4.99 -15.86
CA TYR A 666 4.81 -3.82 -15.95
C TYR A 666 3.46 -4.07 -15.30
N ASN A 667 2.92 -3.07 -14.62
CA ASN A 667 1.57 -3.08 -14.04
C ASN A 667 0.46 -2.74 -15.05
N ARG A 668 0.73 -2.85 -16.35
CA ARG A 668 -0.24 -2.65 -17.44
C ARG A 668 0.06 -3.55 -18.62
N GLN A 669 -0.90 -3.66 -19.53
CA GLN A 669 -0.66 -4.23 -20.84
C GLN A 669 0.11 -3.21 -21.70
N LEU A 670 1.25 -3.64 -22.27
CA LEU A 670 1.95 -2.90 -23.31
C LEU A 670 1.29 -3.15 -24.67
N SER A 671 1.29 -2.15 -25.53
CA SER A 671 0.89 -2.28 -26.93
C SER A 671 1.94 -3.06 -27.75
N GLY A 672 1.55 -3.55 -28.92
CA GLY A 672 2.47 -4.24 -29.83
C GLY A 672 3.67 -3.36 -30.24
N SER A 673 3.44 -2.07 -30.48
CA SER A 673 4.51 -1.11 -30.81
C SER A 673 5.46 -0.88 -29.63
N GLU A 674 4.94 -0.79 -28.40
CA GLU A 674 5.77 -0.69 -27.20
C GLU A 674 6.64 -1.94 -26.99
N LEU A 675 6.08 -3.13 -27.19
CA LEU A 675 6.84 -4.38 -27.09
C LEU A 675 7.91 -4.48 -28.19
N ARG A 676 7.60 -4.03 -29.41
CA ARG A 676 8.56 -4.01 -30.51
C ARG A 676 9.70 -3.01 -30.26
N SER A 677 9.38 -1.83 -29.77
CA SER A 677 10.35 -0.83 -29.30
C SER A 677 11.26 -1.40 -28.19
N LEU A 678 10.67 -2.10 -27.21
CA LEU A 678 11.41 -2.75 -26.13
C LEU A 678 12.39 -3.81 -26.65
N TYR A 679 11.96 -4.63 -27.63
CA TYR A 679 12.84 -5.59 -28.30
C TYR A 679 14.00 -4.90 -29.05
N LEU A 680 13.72 -3.88 -29.86
CA LEU A 680 14.73 -3.18 -30.64
C LEU A 680 15.75 -2.41 -29.77
N ASN A 681 15.35 -2.00 -28.57
CA ASN A 681 16.17 -1.24 -27.62
C ASN A 681 16.65 -2.09 -26.42
N ASN A 682 16.66 -3.43 -26.54
CA ASN A 682 17.03 -4.30 -25.42
C ASN A 682 18.45 -4.06 -24.88
N ASN A 683 19.35 -3.54 -25.72
CA ASN A 683 20.72 -3.17 -25.38
C ASN A 683 20.83 -1.97 -24.42
N VAL A 684 19.75 -1.19 -24.25
CA VAL A 684 19.69 -0.07 -23.30
C VAL A 684 19.40 -0.55 -21.87
N ILE A 685 18.89 -1.77 -21.70
CA ILE A 685 18.50 -2.29 -20.38
C ILE A 685 19.73 -2.43 -19.48
N ALA A 686 19.79 -1.58 -18.46
CA ALA A 686 20.89 -1.51 -17.50
C ALA A 686 20.37 -1.12 -16.10
N VAL A 687 21.20 -1.33 -15.08
CA VAL A 687 20.90 -1.00 -13.68
C VAL A 687 21.65 0.27 -13.26
N SER A 688 20.94 1.20 -12.63
CA SER A 688 21.50 2.43 -12.08
C SER A 688 22.45 2.12 -10.91
N GLN A 689 23.57 2.83 -10.86
CA GLN A 689 24.60 2.69 -9.82
C GLN A 689 24.26 3.42 -8.52
N LEU A 690 23.12 4.12 -8.45
CA LEU A 690 22.65 4.83 -7.26
C LEU A 690 22.01 3.85 -6.26
N SER A 691 22.80 2.94 -5.71
CA SER A 691 22.41 2.14 -4.54
C SER A 691 22.90 2.82 -3.25
N PRO A 692 22.12 2.80 -2.14
CA PRO A 692 22.59 3.27 -0.83
C PRO A 692 23.86 2.52 -0.34
N GLU A 693 24.10 1.33 -0.88
CA GLU A 693 25.33 0.57 -0.69
C GLU A 693 26.01 0.41 -2.04
N GLY A 694 27.11 1.13 -2.26
CA GLY A 694 27.83 1.16 -3.54
C GLY A 694 28.12 -0.24 -4.08
N ARG A 695 27.50 -0.60 -5.20
CA ARG A 695 27.87 -1.76 -6.02
C ARG A 695 27.85 -1.35 -7.49
N SER A 696 28.89 -1.78 -8.19
CA SER A 696 29.12 -1.62 -9.63
C SER A 696 28.53 -2.80 -10.39
N PRO A 697 27.76 -2.59 -11.47
CA PRO A 697 27.91 -3.47 -12.65
C PRO A 697 28.25 -2.73 -13.95
N SER A 698 28.90 -3.48 -14.84
CA SER A 698 29.52 -3.10 -16.11
C SER A 698 28.54 -2.64 -17.20
N LEU A 699 29.04 -1.70 -18.01
CA LEU A 699 28.42 -1.19 -19.23
C LEU A 699 28.42 -2.27 -20.34
N LEU A 700 27.26 -2.53 -20.94
CA LEU A 700 27.14 -3.27 -22.19
C LEU A 700 27.94 -2.55 -23.29
N LYS A 701 28.97 -3.21 -23.83
CA LYS A 701 29.64 -2.82 -25.07
C LYS A 701 29.63 -4.00 -26.03
N ASP A 702 29.08 -3.74 -27.21
CA ASP A 702 29.36 -4.34 -28.52
C ASP A 702 29.94 -5.77 -28.51
N ILE A 703 29.07 -6.76 -28.68
CA ILE A 703 29.39 -7.96 -29.46
C ILE A 703 28.22 -8.21 -30.41
N ALA A 704 28.30 -7.63 -31.59
CA ALA A 704 27.51 -8.02 -32.75
C ALA A 704 28.47 -8.21 -33.94
N GLU A 705 29.49 -9.05 -33.78
CA GLU A 705 30.31 -9.48 -34.92
C GLU A 705 30.64 -10.97 -34.80
N GLY A 706 30.19 -11.72 -35.80
CA GLY A 706 30.78 -12.99 -36.21
C GLY A 706 30.14 -14.26 -35.63
N ILE A 707 29.00 -14.69 -36.19
CA ILE A 707 28.67 -16.12 -36.22
C ILE A 707 28.22 -16.46 -37.64
N GLY A 708 28.97 -17.37 -38.27
CA GLY A 708 28.75 -17.86 -39.62
C GLY A 708 27.49 -18.71 -39.72
N ASN A 709 26.85 -18.62 -40.88
CA ASN A 709 25.72 -19.47 -41.27
C ASN A 709 26.20 -20.93 -41.47
N GLU A 710 26.25 -21.72 -40.41
CA GLU A 710 25.97 -23.16 -40.56
C GLU A 710 24.47 -23.35 -40.42
N MET A 711 23.82 -23.77 -41.51
CA MET A 711 22.40 -24.10 -41.54
C MET A 711 22.16 -25.37 -40.70
N ASN A 712 21.90 -25.21 -39.40
CA ASN A 712 21.42 -26.31 -38.55
C ASN A 712 19.91 -26.52 -38.76
N GLU A 713 19.54 -27.74 -39.11
CA GLU A 713 18.17 -28.20 -39.45
C GLU A 713 17.20 -28.32 -38.24
N ASN A 714 17.45 -27.63 -37.12
CA ASN A 714 16.58 -27.66 -35.95
C ASN A 714 15.78 -26.35 -35.83
N CYS A 715 14.45 -26.42 -36.03
CA CYS A 715 13.54 -25.33 -35.69
C CYS A 715 13.02 -25.50 -34.26
N ALA A 716 12.52 -24.43 -33.69
CA ALA A 716 11.67 -24.51 -32.52
C ALA A 716 10.50 -23.56 -32.64
N SER A 717 9.37 -23.98 -32.11
CA SER A 717 8.15 -23.19 -32.03
C SER A 717 7.88 -22.86 -30.58
N LEU A 718 7.27 -21.70 -30.34
CA LEU A 718 6.75 -21.39 -29.01
C LEU A 718 5.40 -22.09 -28.80
N LYS A 719 5.10 -22.43 -27.56
CA LYS A 719 3.81 -23.01 -27.15
C LYS A 719 3.40 -22.47 -25.79
N LEU A 720 2.17 -21.99 -25.68
CA LEU A 720 1.58 -21.70 -24.37
C LEU A 720 0.97 -22.98 -23.80
N VAL A 721 1.41 -23.38 -22.61
CA VAL A 721 0.97 -24.60 -21.93
C VAL A 721 0.33 -24.24 -20.60
N VAL A 722 -0.83 -24.84 -20.33
CA VAL A 722 -1.52 -24.76 -19.04
C VAL A 722 -1.42 -26.12 -18.35
N ILE A 723 -0.64 -26.20 -17.28
CA ILE A 723 -0.46 -27.42 -16.49
C ILE A 723 -1.27 -27.27 -15.20
N SER A 724 -2.20 -28.17 -14.94
CA SER A 724 -2.96 -28.20 -13.67
C SER A 724 -2.43 -29.34 -12.81
N ASP A 725 -1.97 -29.03 -11.60
CA ASP A 725 -1.68 -30.07 -10.60
C ASP A 725 -2.98 -30.42 -9.87
N GLY A 726 -3.46 -31.65 -10.04
CA GLY A 726 -4.62 -32.15 -9.33
C GLY A 726 -4.26 -32.32 -7.86
N GLY A 727 -4.70 -31.39 -7.01
CA GLY A 727 -4.29 -31.28 -5.61
C GLY A 727 -4.39 -32.59 -4.83
N VAL A 728 -3.28 -33.33 -4.75
CA VAL A 728 -3.03 -34.31 -3.69
C VAL A 728 -2.00 -33.69 -2.76
N ARG A 729 -2.45 -32.82 -1.85
CA ARG A 729 -1.73 -32.67 -0.57
C ARG A 729 -1.89 -34.00 0.16
N VAL A 730 -1.05 -34.98 -0.18
CA VAL A 730 -0.84 -36.17 0.65
C VAL A 730 -0.61 -35.61 2.04
N HIS A 731 -1.58 -35.84 2.93
CA HIS A 731 -1.50 -35.41 4.30
C HIS A 731 -0.19 -35.95 4.89
N ARG A 732 0.84 -35.11 4.98
CA ARG A 732 2.00 -35.39 5.84
C ARG A 732 1.58 -35.54 7.31
N LEU A 733 0.34 -35.22 7.66
CA LEU A 733 -0.26 -35.56 8.95
C LEU A 733 -0.57 -37.06 9.11
N LEU A 734 -0.86 -37.82 8.05
CA LEU A 734 -1.15 -39.26 8.17
C LEU A 734 0.12 -40.09 8.40
N TYR A 735 1.27 -39.66 7.87
CA TYR A 735 2.55 -40.33 8.15
C TYR A 735 3.07 -40.04 9.57
N LEU A 736 2.71 -38.90 10.16
CA LEU A 736 2.99 -38.62 11.59
C LEU A 736 2.11 -39.46 12.51
N LEU A 737 0.84 -39.69 12.17
CA LEU A 737 -0.05 -40.54 12.96
C LEU A 737 0.25 -42.04 12.81
N MET A 738 0.63 -42.51 11.62
CA MET A 738 1.09 -43.91 11.45
C MET A 738 2.48 -44.15 12.09
N GLY A 739 3.35 -43.14 12.11
CA GLY A 739 4.64 -43.21 12.81
C GLY A 739 4.50 -43.28 14.34
N LEU A 740 3.48 -42.64 14.91
CA LEU A 740 3.19 -42.71 16.35
C LEU A 740 2.52 -44.04 16.74
N GLY A 741 1.74 -44.66 15.85
CA GLY A 741 1.15 -45.99 16.08
C GLY A 741 2.17 -47.13 16.10
N LEU A 742 3.22 -47.06 15.29
CA LEU A 742 4.26 -48.09 15.28
C LEU A 742 5.21 -48.01 16.48
N LEU A 743 5.43 -46.82 17.06
CA LEU A 743 6.30 -46.69 18.23
C LEU A 743 5.66 -47.24 19.52
N GLN A 744 4.32 -47.25 19.63
CA GLN A 744 3.65 -47.82 20.81
C GLN A 744 3.58 -49.35 20.81
N LEU A 745 3.74 -50.00 19.66
CA LEU A 745 3.79 -51.47 19.54
C LEU A 745 5.19 -52.06 19.70
N LEU A 746 6.24 -51.23 19.71
CA LEU A 746 7.62 -51.67 19.98
C LEU A 746 8.07 -51.40 21.42
N SER A 747 7.25 -50.73 22.23
CA SER A 747 7.52 -50.52 23.67
C SER A 747 6.58 -51.31 24.60
N ALA A 748 5.65 -52.09 24.06
CA ALA A 748 4.87 -53.09 24.79
C ALA A 748 5.41 -54.48 24.44
#